data_AF-A0A1Y2VWQ2-F1
#
_entry.id   AF-A0A1Y2VWQ2-F1
#
_cell.length_a   1.000
_cell.length_b   1.000
_cell.length_c   1.000
_cell.angle_alpha   90.00
_cell.angle_beta   90.00
_cell.angle_gamma   90.00
#
_symmetry.space_group_name_H-M   'P 1'
#
loop_
_entity.id
_entity.type
_entity.pdbx_description
1 polymer ?
#
loop_
_entity_poly.entity_id
_entity_poly.type
_entity_poly.pdbx_seq_one_letter_code
_entity_poly.pdbx_strand_id
1 'polypeptide(L)'
;MIRMDSFDRLNHLTRPAVEALPELYQPPAIHTRYAIKSEGLDSVGASSDQVQTKTWFKSPPLTAHTIRMIRGIKLFAESHDQGFVTQLQDGNWTWIQLAIFENEEATSPKKDRDGKELVVISHPNKVNSGQYEWMQGETFDTSRKLLKSLEGGNVIAVQLCARFPGWKIHAKNGHLVVDIGDDNNPVPITPIPINTDEPIPPRRNVEMWYEEVKTSSKTGLELSLFIRAIKTFQLLTPEDQLSYYRVAGIHGYPYNVSWNMGKEPIPLDDLNKGEGQQGFYCKHNSYLFPTWHRAYMMLFERRISDIMLEEAETRSNETEEWVLAAKRWRLPYWDWAAKSKLPDLVRHEKIRVIKSWKGQGQPQFEELDNPMYRFQMPGHKPMGDNAYGDYRIDNKEDDPWEQCIGTSRHGITLRDPERRWVDGYSNAEKVDESLQGVHKQLSNLTLKDAVFRLLTHDYTTKYVHFASTKHDPESLENAPGDTAKGYLNLEHIHNNVHNFVGGDTDRSGRGHMYSVAMAAFDPVFWLHHCNIDRLLHLWQCSNPGNWFHQKPGQQVEDSPQRDLVPFHSSVEVKDFYNSNMVRHVDALNYTYDYMDEITDDFGDLIPEKSHVYINKLYGPPEDAYGSPKQELDPIINVVYNRYAFDGCSYSLLFFLGEVESGVPYHRQKNLVGTIFTFSTTLKQGITCKNCHEQQRNKVLSRAQVPLTRVVPIENRLSPGMAMGYFEENLKWIAIDGTGQVIDRQALKDLELTLAIGTNQLRDNLGRKSLFGFGDYVHQAFDWNRAYGLN
;
A
#
# COMPACT_ATOMS: atom_id res chain seq x y z
N MET A 1 10.90 27.66 19.44
CA MET A 1 11.43 26.45 20.10
C MET A 1 12.66 26.00 19.34
N ILE A 2 13.82 26.05 19.98
CA ILE A 2 15.09 25.57 19.44
C ILE A 2 14.98 24.04 19.30
N ARG A 3 15.27 23.47 18.12
CA ARG A 3 15.29 22.02 17.91
C ARG A 3 16.28 21.40 18.91
N MET A 4 15.80 20.56 19.81
CA MET A 4 16.58 19.79 20.80
C MET A 4 17.35 18.60 20.19
N ASP A 5 17.59 18.57 18.87
CA ASP A 5 18.19 17.41 18.19
C ASP A 5 19.71 17.49 17.97
N SER A 6 20.39 18.54 18.48
CA SER A 6 21.85 18.69 18.30
C SER A 6 22.69 18.20 19.49
N PHE A 7 22.17 17.29 20.32
CA PHE A 7 23.04 16.59 21.27
C PHE A 7 23.87 15.57 20.51
N ASP A 8 25.19 15.77 20.48
CA ASP A 8 26.14 14.79 19.95
C ASP A 8 25.97 13.46 20.71
N ARG A 9 25.27 12.51 20.07
CA ARG A 9 24.79 11.25 20.67
C ARG A 9 25.92 10.31 21.09
N LEU A 10 27.16 10.55 20.66
CA LEU A 10 28.28 9.65 20.93
C LEU A 10 29.40 10.29 21.77
N ASN A 11 29.34 11.59 22.06
CA ASN A 11 30.36 12.28 22.89
C ASN A 11 30.41 11.85 24.36
N HIS A 12 29.32 11.32 24.89
CA HIS A 12 29.25 10.89 26.30
C HIS A 12 29.89 9.51 26.54
N LEU A 13 30.29 8.80 25.49
CA LEU A 13 30.83 7.45 25.61
C LEU A 13 32.25 7.48 26.21
N THR A 14 32.43 6.75 27.31
CA THR A 14 33.73 6.54 27.94
C THR A 14 34.46 5.35 27.30
N ARG A 15 35.79 5.28 27.45
CA ARG A 15 36.59 4.15 26.95
C ARG A 15 36.03 2.77 27.38
N PRO A 16 35.76 2.51 28.67
CA PRO A 16 35.20 1.21 29.08
C PRO A 16 33.85 0.91 28.42
N ALA A 17 33.01 1.93 28.21
CA ALA A 17 31.73 1.75 27.54
C ALA A 17 31.90 1.37 26.06
N VAL A 18 32.84 1.99 25.35
CA VAL A 18 33.16 1.69 23.95
C VAL A 18 33.75 0.28 23.80
N GLU A 19 34.71 -0.07 24.66
CA GLU A 19 35.36 -1.39 24.63
C GLU A 19 34.35 -2.53 24.90
N ALA A 20 33.31 -2.27 25.71
CA ALA A 20 32.24 -3.22 26.03
C ALA A 20 31.17 -3.39 24.94
N LEU A 21 31.14 -2.55 23.89
CA LEU A 21 30.14 -2.66 22.83
C LEU A 21 30.27 -3.97 22.03
N PRO A 22 29.15 -4.56 21.58
CA PRO A 22 29.17 -5.74 20.71
C PRO A 22 29.70 -5.42 19.30
N GLU A 23 30.17 -6.45 18.59
CA GLU A 23 30.51 -6.35 17.18
C GLU A 23 29.26 -6.19 16.30
N LEU A 24 29.39 -5.43 15.22
CA LEU A 24 28.30 -5.19 14.27
C LEU A 24 27.99 -6.46 13.46
N TYR A 25 26.78 -7.00 13.64
CA TYR A 25 26.21 -8.04 12.78
C TYR A 25 25.10 -7.46 11.89
N GLN A 26 24.68 -8.22 10.88
CA GLN A 26 23.72 -7.80 9.86
C GLN A 26 22.55 -8.80 9.80
N PRO A 27 21.28 -8.37 9.96
CA PRO A 27 20.84 -7.01 10.30
C PRO A 27 21.10 -6.68 11.79
N PRO A 28 21.48 -5.44 12.13
CA PRO A 28 21.69 -5.04 13.52
C PRO A 28 20.35 -4.90 14.27
N ALA A 29 20.40 -5.02 15.59
CA ALA A 29 19.28 -4.63 16.45
C ALA A 29 19.12 -3.10 16.49
N ILE A 30 17.87 -2.65 16.48
CA ILE A 30 17.53 -1.23 16.64
C ILE A 30 17.87 -0.72 18.04
N HIS A 31 18.04 0.60 18.17
CA HIS A 31 18.43 1.30 19.40
C HIS A 31 19.68 0.72 20.09
N THR A 32 20.57 0.11 19.30
CA THR A 32 21.77 -0.56 19.80
C THR A 32 23.01 0.12 19.21
N ARG A 33 24.07 0.16 20.01
CA ARG A 33 25.39 0.64 19.57
C ARG A 33 26.31 -0.54 19.36
N TYR A 34 27.07 -0.47 18.28
CA TYR A 34 28.06 -1.48 17.91
C TYR A 34 29.44 -0.84 17.81
N ALA A 35 30.49 -1.64 17.96
CA ALA A 35 31.85 -1.23 17.68
C ALA A 35 32.50 -2.21 16.69
N ILE A 36 33.00 -1.68 15.59
CA ILE A 36 33.93 -2.39 14.71
C ILE A 36 35.32 -2.18 15.29
N LYS A 37 35.97 -3.27 15.72
CA LYS A 37 37.19 -3.22 16.52
C LYS A 37 38.41 -3.64 15.70
N SER A 38 39.55 -3.03 16.01
CA SER A 38 40.86 -3.47 15.55
C SER A 38 41.83 -3.42 16.71
N GLU A 39 42.48 -4.55 16.97
CA GLU A 39 43.52 -4.71 17.99
C GLU A 39 44.84 -5.03 17.28
N GLY A 40 45.88 -4.27 17.59
CA GLY A 40 47.22 -4.51 17.04
C GLY A 40 47.94 -3.25 16.59
N LEU A 41 49.26 -3.29 16.67
CA LEU A 41 50.10 -2.16 16.29
C LEU A 41 50.13 -1.99 14.78
N ASP A 42 49.79 -0.79 14.32
CA ASP A 42 49.95 -0.38 12.93
C ASP A 42 50.57 1.03 12.83
N SER A 43 51.21 1.34 11.70
CA SER A 43 51.82 2.64 11.45
C SER A 43 51.96 2.96 9.96
N VAL A 44 51.95 4.25 9.64
CA VAL A 44 52.34 4.77 8.32
C VAL A 44 53.21 6.00 8.50
N GLY A 45 54.25 6.13 7.68
CA GLY A 45 55.16 7.27 7.69
C GLY A 45 55.26 7.89 6.30
N ALA A 46 55.53 9.19 6.25
CA ALA A 46 55.73 9.93 5.02
C ALA A 46 57.23 10.12 4.71
N SER A 47 57.58 9.93 3.45
CA SER A 47 58.93 10.14 2.90
C SER A 47 59.00 11.33 1.92
N SER A 48 57.87 11.96 1.63
CA SER A 48 57.74 13.13 0.75
C SER A 48 56.65 14.07 1.27
N ASP A 49 56.42 15.17 0.55
CA ASP A 49 55.33 16.12 0.81
C ASP A 49 53.93 15.59 0.44
N GLN A 50 53.86 14.37 -0.10
CA GLN A 50 52.62 13.69 -0.44
C GLN A 50 52.05 12.95 0.77
N VAL A 51 50.72 12.89 0.84
CA VAL A 51 50.02 12.13 1.88
C VAL A 51 50.26 10.64 1.66
N GLN A 52 50.77 9.95 2.69
CA GLN A 52 50.84 8.49 2.74
C GLN A 52 49.69 7.97 3.59
N THR A 53 48.93 7.02 3.02
CA THR A 53 47.75 6.43 3.67
C THR A 53 47.91 4.94 3.81
N LYS A 54 47.53 4.38 4.97
CA LYS A 54 47.39 2.94 5.17
C LYS A 54 46.01 2.62 5.72
N THR A 55 45.29 1.70 5.08
CA THR A 55 44.04 1.16 5.62
C THR A 55 44.34 0.28 6.82
N TRP A 56 43.79 0.64 7.98
CA TRP A 56 44.01 -0.05 9.24
C TRP A 56 42.99 -1.16 9.46
N PHE A 57 41.70 -0.85 9.32
CA PHE A 57 40.61 -1.83 9.35
C PHE A 57 39.38 -1.31 8.61
N LYS A 58 38.38 -2.17 8.39
CA LYS A 58 37.14 -1.88 7.67
C LYS A 58 35.93 -2.42 8.42
N SER A 59 34.76 -1.81 8.21
CA SER A 59 33.49 -2.43 8.55
C SER A 59 33.24 -3.68 7.70
N PRO A 60 32.34 -4.58 8.12
CA PRO A 60 31.72 -5.51 7.17
C PRO A 60 30.95 -4.73 6.08
N PRO A 61 30.68 -5.34 4.92
CA PRO A 61 29.78 -4.77 3.91
C PRO A 61 28.44 -4.40 4.53
N LEU A 62 28.04 -3.13 4.36
CA LEU A 62 26.80 -2.62 4.92
C LEU A 62 25.64 -2.87 3.96
N THR A 63 24.55 -3.46 4.46
CA THR A 63 23.32 -3.61 3.66
C THR A 63 22.59 -2.27 3.53
N ALA A 64 21.79 -2.12 2.47
CA ALA A 64 20.97 -0.92 2.29
C ALA A 64 20.03 -0.66 3.49
N HIS A 65 19.46 -1.72 4.09
CA HIS A 65 18.63 -1.61 5.29
C HIS A 65 19.42 -1.08 6.50
N THR A 66 20.60 -1.63 6.77
CA THR A 66 21.46 -1.16 7.85
C THR A 66 21.89 0.29 7.66
N ILE A 67 22.23 0.70 6.43
CA ILE A 67 22.60 2.08 6.12
C ILE A 67 21.47 3.05 6.53
N ARG A 68 20.20 2.72 6.28
CA ARG A 68 19.06 3.56 6.66
C ARG A 68 18.88 3.70 8.18
N MET A 69 19.33 2.71 8.94
CA MET A 69 19.24 2.70 10.40
C MET A 69 20.41 3.43 11.09
N ILE A 70 21.53 3.68 10.39
CA ILE A 70 22.67 4.41 10.98
C ILE A 70 22.25 5.84 11.34
N ARG A 71 22.41 6.19 12.63
CA ARG A 71 22.18 7.54 13.16
C ARG A 71 23.45 8.35 13.28
N GLY A 72 24.56 7.68 13.53
CA GLY A 72 25.86 8.30 13.49
C GLY A 72 26.98 7.29 13.67
N ILE A 73 28.17 7.70 13.28
CA ILE A 73 29.41 6.95 13.51
C ILE A 73 30.43 7.85 14.20
N LYS A 74 31.28 7.24 15.03
CA LYS A 74 32.38 7.93 15.70
C LYS A 74 33.54 6.98 15.90
N LEU A 75 34.75 7.44 15.55
CA LEU A 75 35.96 6.67 15.74
C LEU A 75 36.64 7.08 17.05
N PHE A 76 36.98 6.08 17.84
CA PHE A 76 37.88 6.17 18.98
C PHE A 76 39.14 5.37 18.67
N ALA A 77 40.30 5.93 18.96
CA ALA A 77 41.57 5.28 18.65
C ALA A 77 42.64 5.59 19.70
N GLU A 78 43.48 4.60 19.99
CA GLU A 78 44.77 4.83 20.65
C GLU A 78 45.83 5.04 19.58
N SER A 79 46.31 6.28 19.47
CA SER A 79 47.36 6.63 18.52
C SER A 79 48.26 7.74 19.02
N HIS A 80 49.42 7.87 18.37
CA HIS A 80 50.41 8.91 18.65
C HIS A 80 51.23 9.21 17.40
N ASP A 81 51.99 10.31 17.42
CA ASP A 81 52.90 10.69 16.34
C ASP A 81 54.32 10.15 16.58
N GLN A 82 55.31 10.58 15.81
CA GLN A 82 56.69 10.12 15.99
C GLN A 82 57.34 10.52 17.34
N GLY A 83 56.67 11.34 18.16
CA GLY A 83 57.11 11.73 19.49
C GLY A 83 58.11 12.88 19.56
N PHE A 84 58.41 13.51 18.43
CA PHE A 84 59.25 14.72 18.35
C PHE A 84 58.82 15.60 17.17
N VAL A 85 58.90 16.93 17.35
CA VAL A 85 58.64 17.93 16.29
C VAL A 85 59.70 19.02 16.35
N THR A 86 60.31 19.34 15.21
CA THR A 86 61.37 20.36 15.10
C THR A 86 60.82 21.79 15.13
N GLN A 87 59.66 22.02 14.52
CA GLN A 87 58.97 23.32 14.50
C GLN A 87 57.48 23.12 14.77
N LEU A 88 57.04 23.35 16.01
CA LEU A 88 55.65 23.14 16.42
C LEU A 88 54.64 24.01 15.64
N GLN A 89 55.11 25.16 15.16
CA GLN A 89 54.35 26.13 14.36
C GLN A 89 54.00 25.63 12.95
N ASP A 90 54.66 24.57 12.46
CA ASP A 90 54.39 23.99 11.14
C ASP A 90 53.14 23.10 11.13
N GLY A 91 52.51 22.86 12.29
CA GLY A 91 51.26 22.12 12.42
C GLY A 91 51.42 20.62 12.68
N ASN A 92 50.29 19.90 12.71
CA ASN A 92 50.24 18.44 12.80
C ASN A 92 50.05 17.81 11.42
N TRP A 93 50.91 16.87 11.05
CA TRP A 93 50.84 16.17 9.76
C TRP A 93 50.57 14.68 9.90
N THR A 94 49.97 14.27 11.02
CA THR A 94 49.46 12.91 11.25
C THR A 94 48.01 12.95 11.73
N TRP A 95 47.16 12.13 11.11
CA TRP A 95 45.74 12.05 11.44
C TRP A 95 45.18 10.67 11.10
N ILE A 96 43.98 10.41 11.60
CA ILE A 96 43.17 9.26 11.20
C ILE A 96 41.95 9.77 10.43
N GLN A 97 41.62 9.11 9.33
CA GLN A 97 40.47 9.45 8.51
C GLN A 97 39.55 8.24 8.27
N LEU A 98 38.29 8.52 7.98
CA LEU A 98 37.31 7.55 7.51
C LEU A 98 37.19 7.66 6.00
N ALA A 99 37.02 6.53 5.33
CA ALA A 99 36.88 6.44 3.88
C ALA A 99 35.77 5.47 3.49
N ILE A 100 35.00 5.79 2.46
CA ILE A 100 34.04 4.84 1.87
C ILE A 100 34.74 4.05 0.77
N PHE A 101 34.68 2.74 0.86
CA PHE A 101 35.23 1.82 -0.12
C PHE A 101 34.07 1.10 -0.83
N GLU A 102 34.26 0.79 -2.12
CA GLU A 102 33.22 0.18 -2.95
C GLU A 102 32.72 -1.15 -2.36
N ASN A 103 33.66 -1.96 -1.87
CA ASN A 103 33.42 -3.27 -1.26
C ASN A 103 34.60 -3.68 -0.36
N GLU A 104 34.53 -4.88 0.22
CA GLU A 104 35.54 -5.42 1.14
C GLU A 104 36.92 -5.60 0.48
N GLU A 105 36.98 -5.91 -0.80
CA GLU A 105 38.23 -6.17 -1.55
C GLU A 105 38.92 -4.88 -2.02
N ALA A 106 38.20 -3.77 -2.12
CA ALA A 106 38.73 -2.50 -2.58
C ALA A 106 39.94 -2.04 -1.73
N THR A 107 40.96 -1.48 -2.37
CA THR A 107 42.18 -1.01 -1.68
C THR A 107 42.27 0.51 -1.59
N SER A 108 41.39 1.24 -2.27
CA SER A 108 41.33 2.70 -2.28
C SER A 108 39.90 3.23 -2.08
N PRO A 109 39.74 4.49 -1.62
CA PRO A 109 38.43 5.10 -1.45
C PRO A 109 37.66 5.22 -2.78
N LYS A 110 36.33 5.11 -2.68
CA LYS A 110 35.38 5.47 -3.74
C LYS A 110 35.48 6.97 -4.01
N LYS A 111 35.25 7.38 -5.26
CA LYS A 111 35.24 8.78 -5.68
C LYS A 111 33.81 9.23 -5.96
N ASP A 112 33.50 10.49 -5.67
CA ASP A 112 32.23 11.11 -6.05
C ASP A 112 32.21 11.46 -7.55
N ARG A 113 31.09 12.04 -8.01
CA ARG A 113 30.88 12.42 -9.42
C ARG A 113 31.90 13.44 -9.93
N ASP A 114 32.53 14.20 -9.04
CA ASP A 114 33.58 15.19 -9.37
C ASP A 114 34.99 14.57 -9.32
N GLY A 115 35.09 13.25 -9.09
CA GLY A 115 36.35 12.52 -8.99
C GLY A 115 37.07 12.69 -7.65
N LYS A 116 36.42 13.28 -6.64
CA LYS A 116 36.99 13.48 -5.30
C LYS A 116 36.76 12.25 -4.42
N GLU A 117 37.80 11.80 -3.73
CA GLU A 117 37.71 10.68 -2.80
C GLU A 117 36.73 10.96 -1.65
N LEU A 118 35.89 9.97 -1.34
CA LEU A 118 34.92 10.00 -0.25
C LEU A 118 35.61 9.72 1.09
N VAL A 119 36.42 10.69 1.52
CA VAL A 119 37.21 10.63 2.76
C VAL A 119 36.89 11.81 3.67
N VAL A 120 36.98 11.59 4.99
CA VAL A 120 36.85 12.65 6.00
C VAL A 120 37.78 12.41 7.17
N ILE A 121 38.43 13.47 7.65
CA ILE A 121 39.31 13.41 8.82
C ILE A 121 38.46 13.15 10.06
N SER A 122 38.79 12.11 10.82
CA SER A 122 38.16 11.84 12.12
C SER A 122 38.76 12.75 13.19
N HIS A 123 40.07 12.65 13.41
CA HIS A 123 40.83 13.51 14.30
C HIS A 123 42.32 13.52 13.94
N PRO A 124 43.03 14.62 14.19
CA PRO A 124 44.48 14.64 14.19
C PRO A 124 45.03 13.91 15.43
N ASN A 125 46.28 13.46 15.36
CA ASN A 125 46.98 13.01 16.56
C ASN A 125 47.23 14.16 17.54
N LYS A 126 47.65 13.83 18.76
CA LYS A 126 48.37 14.79 19.59
C LYS A 126 49.79 14.99 19.06
N VAL A 127 50.16 16.24 18.86
CA VAL A 127 51.49 16.62 18.38
C VAL A 127 52.53 16.39 19.46
N ASN A 128 53.72 15.92 19.07
CA ASN A 128 54.89 15.73 19.92
C ASN A 128 54.62 14.74 21.06
N SER A 129 54.00 13.59 20.75
CA SER A 129 53.70 12.54 21.72
C SER A 129 54.13 11.16 21.19
N GLY A 130 55.00 10.49 21.94
CA GLY A 130 55.34 9.08 21.74
C GLY A 130 54.49 8.12 22.59
N GLN A 131 53.45 8.63 23.25
CA GLN A 131 52.60 7.86 24.16
C GLN A 131 51.25 7.60 23.49
N TYR A 132 50.79 6.35 23.52
CA TYR A 132 49.45 6.00 23.06
C TYR A 132 48.40 6.69 23.92
N GLU A 133 47.64 7.59 23.30
CA GLU A 133 46.56 8.33 23.96
C GLU A 133 45.22 7.96 23.33
N TRP A 134 44.21 7.80 24.17
CA TRP A 134 42.83 7.55 23.73
C TRP A 134 42.23 8.85 23.17
N MET A 135 42.10 8.90 21.85
CA MET A 135 41.55 10.04 21.12
C MET A 135 40.24 9.67 20.43
N GLN A 136 39.46 10.68 20.12
CA GLN A 136 38.17 10.55 19.46
C GLN A 136 37.95 11.66 18.45
N GLY A 137 37.30 11.33 17.34
CA GLY A 137 36.88 12.30 16.33
C GLY A 137 35.54 12.96 16.62
N GLU A 138 35.10 13.83 15.72
CA GLU A 138 33.70 14.28 15.70
C GLU A 138 32.75 13.12 15.39
N THR A 139 31.49 13.28 15.79
CA THR A 139 30.42 12.38 15.35
C THR A 139 29.98 12.74 13.93
N PHE A 140 29.98 11.76 13.05
CA PHE A 140 29.43 11.89 11.69
C PHE A 140 28.01 11.34 11.68
N ASP A 141 27.03 12.22 11.50
CA ASP A 141 25.61 11.88 11.39
C ASP A 141 25.11 11.92 9.93
N THR A 142 23.83 11.62 9.73
CA THR A 142 23.18 11.58 8.40
C THR A 142 23.12 12.94 7.68
N SER A 143 23.47 14.04 8.35
CA SER A 143 23.58 15.36 7.69
C SER A 143 24.87 15.50 6.88
N ARG A 144 25.90 14.71 7.20
CA ARG A 144 27.23 14.82 6.60
C ARG A 144 27.32 14.08 5.26
N LYS A 145 28.09 14.65 4.31
CA LYS A 145 28.30 14.08 2.97
C LYS A 145 28.80 12.62 3.00
N LEU A 146 29.63 12.25 3.98
CA LEU A 146 30.15 10.88 4.10
C LEU A 146 29.01 9.87 4.18
N LEU A 147 28.16 9.93 5.23
CA LEU A 147 27.08 8.96 5.41
C LEU A 147 26.03 9.02 4.30
N LYS A 148 25.76 10.20 3.72
CA LYS A 148 24.87 10.33 2.54
C LYS A 148 25.39 9.65 1.27
N SER A 149 26.69 9.33 1.20
CA SER A 149 27.30 8.70 0.02
C SER A 149 27.37 7.16 0.13
N LEU A 150 26.87 6.57 1.23
CA LEU A 150 26.88 5.12 1.40
C LEU A 150 25.83 4.46 0.51
N GLU A 151 26.25 3.42 -0.19
CA GLU A 151 25.40 2.53 -0.98
C GLU A 151 25.53 1.09 -0.46
N GLY A 152 24.54 0.24 -0.77
CA GLY A 152 24.57 -1.17 -0.35
C GLY A 152 25.85 -1.87 -0.84
N GLY A 153 26.49 -2.64 0.04
CA GLY A 153 27.75 -3.34 -0.22
C GLY A 153 29.01 -2.53 0.11
N ASN A 154 28.90 -1.22 0.31
CA ASN A 154 30.04 -0.39 0.71
C ASN A 154 30.56 -0.78 2.11
N VAL A 155 31.84 -0.49 2.33
CA VAL A 155 32.50 -0.62 3.63
C VAL A 155 33.08 0.72 4.09
N ILE A 156 33.02 0.97 5.39
CA ILE A 156 33.66 2.13 6.02
C ILE A 156 35.06 1.70 6.46
N ALA A 157 36.07 2.23 5.79
CA ALA A 157 37.47 2.00 6.11
C ALA A 157 38.02 3.08 7.04
N VAL A 158 38.86 2.67 7.98
CA VAL A 158 39.64 3.56 8.84
C VAL A 158 41.08 3.59 8.31
N GLN A 159 41.58 4.77 7.97
CA GLN A 159 42.91 4.95 7.40
C GLN A 159 43.80 5.81 8.28
N LEU A 160 45.03 5.35 8.50
CA LEU A 160 46.11 6.13 9.10
C LEU A 160 46.75 7.00 8.03
N CYS A 161 47.09 8.23 8.39
CA CYS A 161 47.67 9.20 7.45
C CYS A 161 48.88 9.91 8.04
N ALA A 162 49.90 10.10 7.20
CA ALA A 162 51.06 10.93 7.48
C ALA A 162 51.43 11.76 6.25
N ARG A 163 51.97 12.96 6.44
CA ARG A 163 52.46 13.83 5.36
C ARG A 163 53.77 14.50 5.78
N PHE A 164 54.64 14.76 4.82
CA PHE A 164 55.98 15.33 4.96
C PHE A 164 57.03 14.37 5.51
N PRO A 165 58.28 14.45 5.01
CA PRO A 165 59.36 13.57 5.47
C PRO A 165 59.54 13.62 6.99
N GLY A 166 59.59 12.45 7.62
CA GLY A 166 59.84 12.30 9.06
C GLY A 166 58.60 12.26 9.94
N TRP A 167 57.42 12.56 9.41
CA TRP A 167 56.16 12.37 10.13
C TRP A 167 55.70 10.92 10.03
N LYS A 168 55.28 10.36 11.17
CA LYS A 168 54.81 8.98 11.27
C LYS A 168 53.70 8.87 12.32
N ILE A 169 52.62 8.20 11.95
CA ILE A 169 51.54 7.85 12.87
C ILE A 169 51.68 6.39 13.32
N HIS A 170 51.42 6.16 14.59
CA HIS A 170 51.32 4.84 15.19
C HIS A 170 49.94 4.70 15.84
N ALA A 171 49.26 3.57 15.62
CA ALA A 171 47.97 3.25 16.21
C ALA A 171 47.97 1.82 16.78
N LYS A 172 47.17 1.56 17.82
CA LYS A 172 47.11 0.25 18.47
C LYS A 172 45.70 -0.32 18.61
N ASN A 173 44.76 0.46 19.11
CA ASN A 173 43.40 -0.01 19.38
C ASN A 173 42.40 0.96 18.75
N GLY A 174 41.59 0.47 17.82
CA GLY A 174 40.63 1.27 17.05
C GLY A 174 39.22 0.75 17.24
N HIS A 175 38.28 1.65 17.51
CA HIS A 175 36.87 1.34 17.71
C HIS A 175 36.02 2.32 16.89
N LEU A 176 35.50 1.86 15.75
CA LEU A 176 34.50 2.61 15.00
C LEU A 176 33.12 2.26 15.57
N VAL A 177 32.58 3.17 16.37
CA VAL A 177 31.25 3.04 16.95
C VAL A 177 30.20 3.42 15.92
N VAL A 178 29.16 2.59 15.80
CA VAL A 178 28.00 2.80 14.92
C VAL A 178 26.74 2.80 15.79
N ASP A 179 25.98 3.89 15.75
CA ASP A 179 24.70 4.06 16.43
C ASP A 179 23.55 3.65 15.49
N ILE A 180 22.78 2.63 15.86
CA ILE A 180 21.67 2.10 15.07
C ILE A 180 20.35 2.56 15.72
N GLY A 181 19.48 3.19 14.94
CA GLY A 181 18.11 3.58 15.33
C GLY A 181 17.06 3.00 14.40
N ASP A 182 15.81 3.46 14.51
CA ASP A 182 14.70 2.95 13.69
C ASP A 182 14.91 3.16 12.18
N ASP A 183 14.38 2.27 11.36
CA ASP A 183 14.31 2.48 9.92
C ASP A 183 13.08 3.33 9.56
N ASN A 184 13.12 4.65 9.78
CA ASN A 184 11.99 5.56 9.51
C ASN A 184 12.36 6.81 8.69
N ASN A 185 13.57 6.87 8.13
CA ASN A 185 13.99 7.98 7.26
C ASN A 185 13.21 7.98 5.93
N PRO A 186 12.99 9.16 5.31
CA PRO A 186 12.34 9.25 4.00
C PRO A 186 12.98 8.36 2.93
N VAL A 187 12.16 7.53 2.30
CA VAL A 187 12.43 6.69 1.16
C VAL A 187 11.51 7.18 0.03
N PRO A 188 12.08 7.66 -1.10
CA PRO A 188 11.29 8.07 -2.25
C PRO A 188 10.63 6.86 -2.91
N ILE A 189 9.40 7.06 -3.34
CA ILE A 189 8.61 6.05 -4.03
C ILE A 189 8.70 6.37 -5.52
N THR A 190 9.65 5.75 -6.20
CA THR A 190 9.87 5.97 -7.63
C THR A 190 9.23 4.88 -8.46
N PRO A 191 8.64 5.20 -9.63
CA PRO A 191 8.23 4.22 -10.62
C PRO A 191 9.30 3.17 -10.94
N ILE A 192 8.88 2.00 -11.43
CA ILE A 192 9.82 1.02 -11.98
C ILE A 192 10.46 1.63 -13.24
N PRO A 193 11.80 1.67 -13.36
CA PRO A 193 12.48 2.19 -14.53
C PRO A 193 12.13 1.36 -15.77
N ILE A 194 11.92 2.03 -16.89
CA ILE A 194 11.67 1.39 -18.19
C ILE A 194 12.67 1.89 -19.22
N ASN A 195 12.89 1.08 -20.25
CA ASN A 195 13.52 1.54 -21.47
C ASN A 195 12.48 2.34 -22.28
N THR A 196 12.74 3.62 -22.55
CA THR A 196 11.81 4.48 -23.30
C THR A 196 11.69 4.11 -24.78
N ASP A 197 12.59 3.27 -25.29
CA ASP A 197 12.53 2.73 -26.65
C ASP A 197 11.65 1.46 -26.73
N GLU A 198 11.19 0.94 -25.60
CA GLU A 198 10.31 -0.24 -25.51
C GLU A 198 8.89 0.15 -25.03
N PRO A 199 7.86 -0.63 -25.40
CA PRO A 199 6.51 -0.42 -24.88
C PRO A 199 6.46 -0.47 -23.35
N ILE A 200 5.67 0.43 -22.74
CA ILE A 200 5.45 0.46 -21.30
C ILE A 200 4.80 -0.87 -20.86
N PRO A 201 5.39 -1.62 -19.91
CA PRO A 201 4.81 -2.88 -19.47
C PRO A 201 3.42 -2.71 -18.82
N PRO A 202 2.42 -3.54 -19.19
CA PRO A 202 1.07 -3.45 -18.65
C PRO A 202 0.89 -4.22 -17.35
N ARG A 203 0.13 -3.64 -16.41
CA ARG A 203 -0.58 -4.40 -15.37
C ARG A 203 -1.65 -5.25 -16.06
N ARG A 204 -1.54 -6.57 -15.92
CA ARG A 204 -2.41 -7.55 -16.60
C ARG A 204 -3.53 -8.05 -15.72
N ASN A 205 -4.63 -8.48 -16.33
CA ASN A 205 -5.68 -9.20 -15.63
C ASN A 205 -5.10 -10.47 -15.00
N VAL A 206 -5.26 -10.65 -13.70
CA VAL A 206 -4.64 -11.75 -12.95
C VAL A 206 -5.06 -13.12 -13.46
N GLU A 207 -6.31 -13.29 -13.91
CA GLU A 207 -6.78 -14.57 -14.43
C GLU A 207 -6.11 -14.88 -15.77
N MET A 208 -6.09 -13.92 -16.69
CA MET A 208 -5.48 -14.10 -18.01
C MET A 208 -3.97 -14.36 -17.89
N TRP A 209 -3.30 -13.58 -17.05
CA TRP A 209 -1.88 -13.75 -16.76
C TRP A 209 -1.59 -15.14 -16.14
N TYR A 210 -2.39 -15.58 -15.17
CA TYR A 210 -2.19 -16.86 -14.50
C TYR A 210 -2.52 -18.07 -15.41
N GLU A 211 -3.48 -17.96 -16.33
CA GLU A 211 -3.71 -18.97 -17.36
C GLU A 211 -2.55 -19.04 -18.35
N GLU A 212 -1.98 -17.89 -18.76
CA GLU A 212 -0.84 -17.83 -19.65
C GLU A 212 0.40 -18.53 -19.05
N VAL A 213 0.64 -18.40 -17.74
CA VAL A 213 1.72 -19.11 -17.02
C VAL A 213 1.70 -20.63 -17.27
N LYS A 214 0.52 -21.23 -17.47
CA LYS A 214 0.41 -22.68 -17.67
C LYS A 214 0.99 -23.14 -19.02
N THR A 215 1.17 -22.22 -19.97
CA THR A 215 1.59 -22.52 -21.34
C THR A 215 2.84 -21.76 -21.78
N SER A 216 3.17 -20.64 -21.13
CA SER A 216 4.33 -19.80 -21.42
C SER A 216 5.37 -19.88 -20.31
N SER A 217 6.56 -20.43 -20.61
CA SER A 217 7.68 -20.42 -19.65
C SER A 217 8.10 -19.00 -19.28
N LYS A 218 8.01 -18.03 -20.20
CA LYS A 218 8.39 -16.62 -19.94
C LYS A 218 7.52 -16.00 -18.85
N THR A 219 6.21 -16.21 -18.95
CA THR A 219 5.24 -15.75 -17.96
C THR A 219 5.32 -16.59 -16.68
N GLY A 220 5.68 -17.88 -16.82
CA GLY A 220 6.04 -18.74 -15.70
C GLY A 220 7.23 -18.22 -14.88
N LEU A 221 8.25 -17.61 -15.50
CA LEU A 221 9.34 -16.96 -14.77
C LEU A 221 8.83 -15.75 -13.97
N GLU A 222 7.91 -14.96 -14.53
CA GLU A 222 7.31 -13.81 -13.84
C GLU A 222 6.55 -14.24 -12.59
N LEU A 223 5.71 -15.29 -12.68
CA LEU A 223 5.04 -15.87 -11.50
C LEU A 223 6.06 -16.38 -10.49
N SER A 224 7.09 -17.08 -10.98
CA SER A 224 8.11 -17.70 -10.14
C SER A 224 8.89 -16.68 -9.33
N LEU A 225 9.24 -15.54 -9.94
CA LEU A 225 9.87 -14.42 -9.27
C LEU A 225 8.89 -13.71 -8.34
N PHE A 226 7.65 -13.47 -8.76
CA PHE A 226 6.64 -12.79 -7.96
C PHE A 226 6.35 -13.54 -6.64
N ILE A 227 6.18 -14.86 -6.71
CA ILE A 227 5.93 -15.69 -5.52
C ILE A 227 7.13 -15.68 -4.57
N ARG A 228 8.36 -15.77 -5.09
CA ARG A 228 9.56 -15.69 -4.24
C ARG A 228 9.73 -14.30 -3.64
N ALA A 229 9.46 -13.24 -4.39
CA ALA A 229 9.55 -11.87 -3.93
C ALA A 229 8.52 -11.57 -2.82
N ILE A 230 7.25 -11.97 -2.98
CA ILE A 230 6.24 -11.80 -1.93
C ILE A 230 6.64 -12.59 -0.68
N LYS A 231 7.12 -13.83 -0.83
CA LYS A 231 7.60 -14.64 0.30
C LYS A 231 8.73 -13.94 1.06
N THR A 232 9.75 -13.47 0.35
CA THR A 232 10.85 -12.69 0.95
C THR A 232 10.34 -11.43 1.62
N PHE A 233 9.44 -10.68 0.96
CA PHE A 233 8.87 -9.45 1.49
C PHE A 233 8.08 -9.66 2.79
N GLN A 234 7.33 -10.76 2.89
CA GLN A 234 6.57 -11.14 4.10
C GLN A 234 7.46 -11.63 5.25
N LEU A 235 8.67 -12.12 4.97
CA LEU A 235 9.62 -12.58 5.99
C LEU A 235 10.44 -11.45 6.64
N LEU A 236 10.43 -10.24 6.05
CA LEU A 236 11.08 -9.08 6.65
C LEU A 236 10.40 -8.70 7.98
N THR A 237 11.19 -8.27 8.96
CA THR A 237 10.70 -8.02 10.32
C THR A 237 9.93 -6.70 10.42
N PRO A 238 9.04 -6.53 11.42
CA PRO A 238 8.27 -5.29 11.60
C PRO A 238 9.10 -4.02 11.79
N GLU A 239 10.35 -4.12 12.22
CA GLU A 239 11.26 -2.98 12.37
C GLU A 239 11.72 -2.41 11.02
N ASP A 240 11.78 -3.23 9.97
CA ASP A 240 12.07 -2.77 8.60
C ASP A 240 10.83 -2.08 8.03
N GLN A 241 10.91 -0.75 7.82
CA GLN A 241 9.79 0.00 7.21
C GLN A 241 9.44 -0.50 5.80
N LEU A 242 10.36 -1.15 5.09
CA LEU A 242 10.13 -1.76 3.78
C LEU A 242 9.79 -3.25 3.88
N SER A 243 9.33 -3.73 5.05
CA SER A 243 8.69 -5.04 5.22
C SER A 243 7.23 -5.03 4.76
N TYR A 244 6.70 -6.21 4.40
CA TYR A 244 5.29 -6.34 4.04
C TYR A 244 4.39 -5.86 5.18
N TYR A 245 4.74 -6.20 6.42
CA TYR A 245 4.01 -5.79 7.61
C TYR A 245 3.90 -4.27 7.72
N ARG A 246 5.02 -3.55 7.56
CA ARG A 246 5.05 -2.08 7.66
C ARG A 246 4.42 -1.39 6.47
N VAL A 247 4.61 -1.92 5.26
CA VAL A 247 3.96 -1.39 4.06
C VAL A 247 2.45 -1.58 4.17
N ALA A 248 1.94 -2.75 4.54
CA ALA A 248 0.53 -3.00 4.83
C ALA A 248 0.00 -2.06 5.93
N GLY A 249 0.79 -1.85 6.98
CA GLY A 249 0.44 -0.99 8.11
C GLY A 249 0.33 0.50 7.81
N ILE A 250 0.79 0.97 6.63
CA ILE A 250 0.49 2.33 6.15
C ILE A 250 -1.03 2.57 6.11
N HIS A 251 -1.79 1.53 5.77
CA HIS A 251 -3.24 1.62 5.61
C HIS A 251 -4.01 1.70 6.93
N GLY A 252 -3.45 1.24 8.06
CA GLY A 252 -4.22 0.93 9.26
C GLY A 252 -3.37 0.73 10.51
N TYR A 253 -3.50 -0.45 11.14
CA TYR A 253 -2.66 -0.85 12.26
C TYR A 253 -1.21 -1.12 11.84
N PRO A 254 -0.24 -0.97 12.75
CA PRO A 254 -0.37 -0.42 14.11
C PRO A 254 -0.43 1.12 14.11
N TYR A 255 -1.35 1.72 14.88
CA TYR A 255 -1.59 3.18 14.83
C TYR A 255 -0.45 4.02 15.39
N ASN A 256 0.31 3.47 16.32
CA ASN A 256 1.40 4.15 17.01
C ASN A 256 2.68 4.23 16.17
N VAL A 257 2.72 3.57 15.00
CA VAL A 257 3.92 3.50 14.16
C VAL A 257 3.74 4.37 12.91
N SER A 258 4.55 5.42 12.79
CA SER A 258 4.62 6.19 11.55
C SER A 258 5.32 5.39 10.44
N TRP A 259 5.07 5.73 9.18
CA TRP A 259 5.82 5.16 8.07
C TRP A 259 6.42 6.30 7.26
N ASN A 260 7.74 6.25 7.03
CA ASN A 260 8.43 7.20 6.16
C ASN A 260 8.39 8.68 6.61
N MET A 261 8.05 8.96 7.88
CA MET A 261 7.89 10.32 8.41
C MET A 261 9.07 10.80 9.29
N GLY A 262 10.13 10.00 9.44
CA GLY A 262 11.26 10.32 10.33
C GLY A 262 10.90 10.32 11.81
N LYS A 263 9.84 9.61 12.22
CA LYS A 263 9.37 9.53 13.61
C LYS A 263 9.57 8.12 14.16
N GLU A 264 10.06 8.02 15.38
CA GLU A 264 10.14 6.76 16.13
C GLU A 264 8.73 6.25 16.47
N PRO A 265 8.52 4.94 16.66
CA PRO A 265 7.27 4.40 17.17
C PRO A 265 6.87 5.08 18.49
N ILE A 266 5.58 5.38 18.65
CA ILE A 266 5.05 5.88 19.92
C ILE A 266 4.92 4.67 20.85
N PRO A 267 5.51 4.69 22.06
CA PRO A 267 5.39 3.58 23.00
C PRO A 267 3.93 3.27 23.34
N LEU A 268 3.57 1.98 23.30
CA LEU A 268 2.17 1.57 23.52
C LEU A 268 1.68 1.83 24.96
N ASP A 269 2.61 1.96 25.92
CA ASP A 269 2.32 2.31 27.31
C ASP A 269 2.17 3.82 27.56
N ASP A 270 2.46 4.68 26.56
CA ASP A 270 2.39 6.14 26.69
C ASP A 270 1.90 6.83 25.40
N LEU A 271 0.73 6.40 24.90
CA LEU A 271 0.11 6.92 23.68
C LEU A 271 -0.23 8.43 23.74
N ASN A 272 -0.28 9.05 24.93
CA ASN A 272 -0.59 10.47 25.08
C ASN A 272 0.53 11.41 24.59
N LYS A 273 1.77 10.91 24.45
CA LYS A 273 2.92 11.73 24.02
C LYS A 273 3.04 11.89 22.50
N GLY A 274 2.22 11.19 21.71
CA GLY A 274 2.41 11.03 20.27
C GLY A 274 1.33 11.67 19.37
N GLU A 275 0.45 12.52 19.90
CA GLU A 275 -0.66 13.09 19.13
C GLU A 275 -0.18 13.79 17.85
N GLY A 276 -0.67 13.33 16.70
CA GLY A 276 -0.29 13.85 15.38
C GLY A 276 0.98 13.26 14.77
N GLN A 277 1.63 12.30 15.44
CA GLN A 277 2.79 11.54 14.94
C GLN A 277 2.44 10.09 14.59
N GLN A 278 1.16 9.73 14.73
CA GLN A 278 0.59 8.42 14.48
C GLN A 278 0.56 8.02 12.99
N GLY A 279 0.50 6.71 12.76
CA GLY A 279 0.28 6.08 11.46
C GLY A 279 -1.17 6.20 10.98
N PHE A 280 -1.65 5.16 10.26
CA PHE A 280 -3.00 5.08 9.68
C PHE A 280 -3.31 6.22 8.68
N TYR A 281 -2.74 6.10 7.47
CA TYR A 281 -2.71 7.18 6.49
C TYR A 281 -3.79 7.12 5.42
N CYS A 282 -4.48 5.98 5.28
CA CYS A 282 -5.39 5.77 4.16
C CYS A 282 -6.49 6.85 4.08
N LYS A 283 -6.84 7.22 2.84
CA LYS A 283 -7.86 8.22 2.57
C LYS A 283 -9.16 7.51 2.22
N HIS A 284 -10.10 7.49 3.16
CA HIS A 284 -11.47 7.02 2.96
C HIS A 284 -12.46 8.16 3.19
N ASN A 285 -13.61 8.10 2.52
CA ASN A 285 -14.62 9.16 2.50
C ASN A 285 -13.99 10.54 2.19
N SER A 286 -13.02 10.54 1.26
CA SER A 286 -12.22 11.70 0.81
C SER A 286 -12.05 11.62 -0.70
N TYR A 287 -12.06 12.77 -1.38
CA TYR A 287 -11.83 12.83 -2.83
C TYR A 287 -10.42 12.37 -3.23
N LEU A 288 -9.49 12.27 -2.28
CA LEU A 288 -8.15 11.74 -2.51
C LEU A 288 -8.09 10.21 -2.54
N PHE A 289 -9.19 9.50 -2.22
CA PHE A 289 -9.25 8.04 -2.14
C PHE A 289 -8.60 7.34 -3.34
N PRO A 290 -8.98 7.61 -4.61
CA PRO A 290 -8.40 6.88 -5.74
C PRO A 290 -6.90 7.15 -5.93
N THR A 291 -6.48 8.40 -5.78
CA THR A 291 -5.09 8.80 -6.03
C THR A 291 -4.14 8.40 -4.91
N TRP A 292 -4.60 8.40 -3.66
CA TRP A 292 -3.81 7.89 -2.53
C TRP A 292 -3.54 6.40 -2.72
N HIS A 293 -4.55 5.62 -3.09
CA HIS A 293 -4.39 4.19 -3.34
C HIS A 293 -3.55 3.90 -4.60
N ARG A 294 -3.59 4.75 -5.64
CA ARG A 294 -2.66 4.65 -6.79
C ARG A 294 -1.19 4.77 -6.36
N ALA A 295 -0.86 5.80 -5.57
CA ALA A 295 0.48 5.96 -5.03
C ALA A 295 0.89 4.77 -4.14
N TYR A 296 -0.06 4.23 -3.37
CA TYR A 296 0.16 3.05 -2.55
C TYR A 296 0.44 1.78 -3.36
N MET A 297 -0.29 1.55 -4.46
CA MET A 297 -0.01 0.45 -5.39
C MET A 297 1.37 0.59 -6.01
N MET A 298 1.78 1.82 -6.34
CA MET A 298 3.10 2.10 -6.90
C MET A 298 4.23 1.75 -5.93
N LEU A 299 4.07 2.04 -4.63
CA LEU A 299 5.00 1.59 -3.57
C LEU A 299 5.11 0.07 -3.53
N PHE A 300 3.99 -0.62 -3.44
CA PHE A 300 3.97 -2.08 -3.31
C PHE A 300 4.58 -2.75 -4.53
N GLU A 301 4.17 -2.33 -5.73
CA GLU A 301 4.68 -2.82 -7.00
C GLU A 301 6.19 -2.57 -7.13
N ARG A 302 6.66 -1.37 -6.76
CA ARG A 302 8.09 -1.06 -6.78
C ARG A 302 8.87 -1.98 -5.85
N ARG A 303 8.40 -2.16 -4.61
CA ARG A 303 9.12 -2.97 -3.62
C ARG A 303 9.25 -4.42 -4.06
N ILE A 304 8.19 -4.99 -4.64
CA ILE A 304 8.22 -6.34 -5.19
C ILE A 304 9.16 -6.42 -6.39
N SER A 305 9.12 -5.45 -7.31
CA SER A 305 10.00 -5.43 -8.47
C SER A 305 11.48 -5.40 -8.08
N ASP A 306 11.86 -4.63 -7.05
CA ASP A 306 13.23 -4.61 -6.54
C ASP A 306 13.67 -6.00 -6.04
N ILE A 307 12.84 -6.65 -5.22
CA ILE A 307 13.14 -8.00 -4.71
C ILE A 307 13.17 -9.04 -5.85
N MET A 308 12.29 -8.90 -6.85
CA MET A 308 12.30 -9.76 -8.04
C MET A 308 13.58 -9.60 -8.85
N LEU A 309 14.09 -8.37 -9.01
CA LEU A 309 15.34 -8.11 -9.72
C LEU A 309 16.53 -8.71 -8.98
N GLU A 310 16.63 -8.51 -7.66
CA GLU A 310 17.66 -9.14 -6.82
C GLU A 310 17.65 -10.67 -6.99
N GLU A 311 16.47 -11.27 -6.91
CA GLU A 311 16.28 -12.72 -7.06
C GLU A 311 16.56 -13.22 -8.48
N ALA A 312 16.29 -12.41 -9.51
CA ALA A 312 16.58 -12.73 -10.91
C ALA A 312 18.07 -12.64 -11.22
N GLU A 313 18.80 -11.67 -10.65
CA GLU A 313 20.24 -11.48 -10.86
C GLU A 313 21.04 -12.68 -10.38
N THR A 314 20.64 -13.31 -9.26
CA THR A 314 21.27 -14.57 -8.79
C THR A 314 21.15 -15.73 -9.78
N ARG A 315 20.17 -15.66 -10.70
CA ARG A 315 19.89 -16.67 -11.73
C ARG A 315 20.29 -16.25 -13.14
N SER A 316 20.92 -15.08 -13.29
CA SER A 316 21.33 -14.55 -14.60
C SER A 316 22.28 -15.50 -15.34
N ASN A 317 23.11 -16.26 -14.61
CA ASN A 317 23.99 -17.30 -15.15
C ASN A 317 23.24 -18.49 -15.77
N GLU A 318 21.98 -18.73 -15.40
CA GLU A 318 21.15 -19.76 -16.04
C GLU A 318 20.62 -19.29 -17.40
N THR A 319 20.08 -18.06 -17.42
CA THR A 319 19.52 -17.40 -18.60
C THR A 319 19.20 -15.94 -18.27
N GLU A 320 19.37 -15.05 -19.25
CA GLU A 320 18.95 -13.64 -19.15
C GLU A 320 17.42 -13.46 -19.06
N GLU A 321 16.63 -14.49 -19.42
CA GLU A 321 15.16 -14.43 -19.37
C GLU A 321 14.60 -14.19 -17.97
N TRP A 322 15.32 -14.56 -16.90
CA TRP A 322 14.92 -14.23 -15.52
C TRP A 322 14.91 -12.71 -15.29
N VAL A 323 15.96 -12.01 -15.74
CA VAL A 323 16.07 -10.55 -15.59
C VAL A 323 15.05 -9.86 -16.49
N LEU A 324 14.83 -10.36 -17.71
CA LEU A 324 13.78 -9.83 -18.59
C LEU A 324 12.39 -10.02 -17.99
N ALA A 325 12.11 -11.16 -17.35
CA ALA A 325 10.84 -11.39 -16.64
C ALA A 325 10.64 -10.39 -15.49
N ALA A 326 11.68 -10.13 -14.69
CA ALA A 326 11.61 -9.13 -13.62
C ALA A 326 11.33 -7.71 -14.15
N LYS A 327 11.93 -7.32 -15.29
CA LYS A 327 11.72 -6.02 -15.93
C LYS A 327 10.31 -5.86 -16.53
N ARG A 328 9.78 -6.93 -17.11
CA ARG A 328 8.42 -6.96 -17.71
C ARG A 328 7.30 -7.00 -16.69
N TRP A 329 7.53 -7.62 -15.53
CA TRP A 329 6.46 -7.82 -14.55
C TRP A 329 5.89 -6.50 -14.03
N ARG A 330 4.57 -6.48 -13.84
CA ARG A 330 3.80 -5.44 -13.19
C ARG A 330 2.71 -6.10 -12.34
N LEU A 331 2.25 -5.42 -11.30
CA LEU A 331 1.25 -5.91 -10.35
C LEU A 331 -0.05 -6.26 -11.08
N PRO A 332 -0.51 -7.53 -11.09
CA PRO A 332 -1.73 -7.88 -11.79
C PRO A 332 -2.98 -7.34 -11.07
N TYR A 333 -4.03 -7.05 -11.83
CA TYR A 333 -5.32 -6.58 -11.30
C TYR A 333 -6.37 -7.69 -11.27
N TRP A 334 -7.23 -7.68 -10.25
CA TRP A 334 -8.35 -8.62 -10.14
C TRP A 334 -9.68 -7.98 -10.57
N ASP A 335 -10.14 -8.33 -11.76
CA ASP A 335 -11.42 -7.86 -12.30
C ASP A 335 -12.61 -8.67 -11.77
N TRP A 336 -12.95 -8.43 -10.50
CA TRP A 336 -14.08 -9.04 -9.81
C TRP A 336 -15.45 -8.69 -10.43
N ALA A 337 -15.55 -7.65 -11.27
CA ALA A 337 -16.82 -7.28 -11.91
C ALA A 337 -17.07 -8.07 -13.20
N ALA A 338 -16.01 -8.35 -13.97
CA ALA A 338 -16.10 -9.23 -15.14
C ALA A 338 -16.18 -10.70 -14.73
N LYS A 339 -15.39 -11.09 -13.72
CA LYS A 339 -15.35 -12.46 -13.20
C LYS A 339 -15.41 -12.44 -11.66
N SER A 340 -16.62 -12.51 -11.13
CA SER A 340 -16.94 -12.49 -9.70
C SER A 340 -16.53 -13.79 -8.98
N LYS A 341 -15.24 -14.13 -9.03
CA LYS A 341 -14.64 -15.21 -8.25
C LYS A 341 -13.28 -14.76 -7.74
N LEU A 342 -12.83 -15.35 -6.65
CA LEU A 342 -11.48 -15.23 -6.15
C LEU A 342 -10.48 -15.78 -7.18
N PRO A 343 -9.36 -15.09 -7.50
CA PRO A 343 -8.37 -15.58 -8.45
C PRO A 343 -7.70 -16.88 -7.98
N ASP A 344 -7.41 -17.79 -8.90
CA ASP A 344 -6.77 -19.08 -8.57
C ASP A 344 -5.37 -18.89 -7.91
N LEU A 345 -4.69 -17.79 -8.23
CA LEU A 345 -3.44 -17.36 -7.61
C LEU A 345 -3.49 -17.27 -6.07
N VAL A 346 -4.63 -16.90 -5.48
CA VAL A 346 -4.77 -16.66 -4.03
C VAL A 346 -5.61 -17.73 -3.32
N ARG A 347 -6.01 -18.80 -4.04
CA ARG A 347 -6.97 -19.81 -3.56
C ARG A 347 -6.35 -20.97 -2.80
N HIS A 348 -5.14 -21.37 -3.17
CA HIS A 348 -4.52 -22.60 -2.67
C HIS A 348 -3.30 -22.31 -1.80
N GLU A 349 -3.10 -23.09 -0.74
CA GLU A 349 -1.96 -22.95 0.19
C GLU A 349 -0.61 -23.27 -0.48
N LYS A 350 -0.63 -24.03 -1.56
CA LYS A 350 0.56 -24.40 -2.33
C LYS A 350 0.45 -23.84 -3.75
N ILE A 351 1.61 -23.50 -4.31
CA ILE A 351 1.72 -23.01 -5.68
C ILE A 351 2.94 -23.63 -6.37
N ARG A 352 2.74 -24.03 -7.63
CA ARG A 352 3.78 -24.62 -8.46
C ARG A 352 4.47 -23.52 -9.27
N VAL A 353 5.79 -23.45 -9.20
CA VAL A 353 6.61 -22.43 -9.86
C VAL A 353 7.79 -23.07 -10.59
N ILE A 354 8.39 -22.34 -11.53
CA ILE A 354 9.65 -22.72 -12.17
C ILE A 354 10.76 -22.57 -11.13
N LYS A 355 11.56 -23.63 -10.98
CA LYS A 355 12.76 -23.68 -10.14
C LYS A 355 13.99 -23.21 -10.91
N SER A 356 14.18 -23.70 -12.12
CA SER A 356 15.32 -23.40 -12.99
C SER A 356 14.96 -23.62 -14.46
N TRP A 357 15.51 -22.80 -15.35
CA TRP A 357 15.31 -22.93 -16.80
C TRP A 357 16.47 -22.32 -17.57
N LYS A 358 17.01 -23.05 -18.57
CA LYS A 358 18.13 -22.61 -19.40
C LYS A 358 17.71 -21.78 -20.62
N GLY A 359 16.48 -21.26 -20.64
CA GLY A 359 15.90 -20.57 -21.79
C GLY A 359 15.50 -21.46 -22.97
N GLN A 360 15.79 -22.77 -22.91
CA GLN A 360 15.46 -23.75 -23.94
C GLN A 360 14.90 -25.04 -23.31
N GLY A 361 13.98 -25.70 -24.03
CA GLY A 361 13.33 -26.92 -23.55
C GLY A 361 12.36 -26.68 -22.39
N GLN A 362 11.98 -27.77 -21.71
CA GLN A 362 11.03 -27.71 -20.60
C GLN A 362 11.69 -27.24 -19.30
N PRO A 363 11.09 -26.27 -18.58
CA PRO A 363 11.60 -25.84 -17.28
C PRO A 363 11.44 -26.93 -16.20
N GLN A 364 12.29 -26.87 -15.18
CA GLN A 364 12.10 -27.67 -13.97
C GLN A 364 11.19 -26.92 -13.00
N PHE A 365 10.26 -27.63 -12.38
CA PHE A 365 9.27 -27.04 -11.47
C PHE A 365 9.49 -27.51 -10.03
N GLU A 366 9.02 -26.70 -9.09
CA GLU A 366 8.88 -27.05 -7.68
C GLU A 366 7.56 -26.53 -7.11
N GLU A 367 7.17 -27.03 -5.95
CA GLU A 367 5.98 -26.59 -5.22
C GLU A 367 6.41 -25.84 -3.95
N LEU A 368 5.83 -24.66 -3.73
CA LEU A 368 6.11 -23.78 -2.59
C LEU A 368 4.82 -23.50 -1.81
N ASP A 369 4.96 -23.10 -0.54
CA ASP A 369 3.90 -22.38 0.15
C ASP A 369 3.56 -21.11 -0.63
N ASN A 370 2.26 -20.85 -0.79
CA ASN A 370 1.75 -19.74 -1.55
C ASN A 370 1.58 -18.51 -0.64
N PRO A 371 2.45 -17.50 -0.73
CA PRO A 371 2.34 -16.32 0.12
C PRO A 371 1.20 -15.38 -0.31
N MET A 372 0.52 -15.68 -1.42
CA MET A 372 -0.70 -15.00 -1.85
C MET A 372 -1.98 -15.61 -1.23
N TYR A 373 -1.89 -16.80 -0.63
CA TYR A 373 -3.02 -17.43 0.07
C TYR A 373 -3.40 -16.66 1.36
N ARG A 374 -2.39 -16.28 2.13
CA ARG A 374 -2.48 -15.46 3.34
C ARG A 374 -1.12 -14.83 3.65
N PHE A 375 -1.13 -13.69 4.34
CA PHE A 375 0.07 -13.21 5.04
C PHE A 375 0.19 -13.97 6.37
N GLN A 376 1.42 -14.21 6.83
CA GLN A 376 1.73 -14.70 8.16
C GLN A 376 2.86 -13.89 8.77
N MET A 377 2.75 -13.58 10.07
CA MET A 377 3.75 -12.82 10.79
C MET A 377 5.14 -13.48 10.74
N PRO A 378 6.21 -12.70 10.51
CA PRO A 378 7.57 -13.22 10.55
C PRO A 378 7.87 -13.75 11.97
N GLY A 379 8.44 -14.96 12.04
CA GLY A 379 8.69 -15.64 13.33
C GLY A 379 7.49 -16.42 13.88
N HIS A 380 6.35 -16.44 13.17
CA HIS A 380 5.19 -17.26 13.48
C HIS A 380 4.64 -17.06 14.91
N LYS A 381 4.56 -15.79 15.33
CA LYS A 381 3.92 -15.37 16.58
C LYS A 381 2.70 -14.50 16.30
N PRO A 382 1.73 -14.43 17.21
CA PRO A 382 0.55 -13.59 17.03
C PRO A 382 0.92 -12.12 16.82
N MET A 383 0.14 -11.38 16.04
CA MET A 383 0.37 -9.97 15.74
C MET A 383 0.48 -9.09 17.00
N GLY A 384 -0.15 -9.48 18.11
CA GLY A 384 -0.05 -8.81 19.41
C GLY A 384 1.08 -9.28 20.33
N ASP A 385 1.99 -10.14 19.87
CA ASP A 385 3.06 -10.70 20.72
C ASP A 385 4.06 -9.62 21.17
N ASN A 386 4.48 -9.69 22.44
CA ASN A 386 5.41 -8.74 23.05
C ASN A 386 6.80 -8.73 22.38
N ALA A 387 7.17 -9.81 21.67
CA ALA A 387 8.44 -9.88 20.95
C ALA A 387 8.56 -8.84 19.83
N TYR A 388 7.45 -8.31 19.32
CA TYR A 388 7.44 -7.22 18.33
C TYR A 388 7.54 -5.83 18.95
N GLY A 389 7.68 -5.71 20.28
CA GLY A 389 7.82 -4.43 20.96
C GLY A 389 6.66 -3.48 20.64
N ASP A 390 6.97 -2.24 20.30
CA ASP A 390 5.98 -1.22 19.90
C ASP A 390 5.44 -1.40 18.48
N TYR A 391 5.92 -2.39 17.73
CA TYR A 391 5.39 -2.72 16.40
C TYR A 391 4.21 -3.72 16.46
N ARG A 392 3.90 -4.29 17.63
CA ARG A 392 2.78 -5.23 17.80
C ARG A 392 1.42 -4.55 17.60
N ILE A 393 0.40 -5.33 17.23
CA ILE A 393 -0.98 -4.85 17.13
C ILE A 393 -1.60 -4.78 18.52
N ASP A 394 -1.87 -3.56 18.97
CA ASP A 394 -2.74 -3.26 20.11
C ASP A 394 -4.17 -3.05 19.60
N ASN A 395 -4.93 -4.14 19.60
CA ASN A 395 -6.26 -4.17 19.03
C ASN A 395 -7.27 -3.34 19.84
N LYS A 396 -7.90 -2.38 19.16
CA LYS A 396 -9.00 -1.55 19.67
C LYS A 396 -10.37 -1.99 19.14
N GLU A 397 -10.43 -2.86 18.15
CA GLU A 397 -11.67 -3.40 17.59
C GLU A 397 -12.15 -4.59 18.45
N ASP A 398 -13.41 -5.00 18.31
CA ASP A 398 -13.95 -6.13 19.08
C ASP A 398 -13.56 -7.50 18.48
N ASP A 399 -12.73 -7.48 17.44
CA ASP A 399 -12.27 -8.61 16.65
C ASP A 399 -10.88 -9.09 17.08
N PRO A 400 -10.55 -10.39 17.05
CA PRO A 400 -9.36 -10.93 17.71
C PRO A 400 -8.05 -10.76 16.91
N TRP A 401 -7.78 -9.56 16.36
CA TRP A 401 -6.63 -9.28 15.49
C TRP A 401 -5.28 -9.58 16.16
N GLU A 402 -5.15 -9.26 17.44
CA GLU A 402 -3.93 -9.48 18.21
C GLU A 402 -3.58 -10.96 18.37
N GLN A 403 -4.57 -11.85 18.21
CA GLN A 403 -4.42 -13.31 18.30
C GLN A 403 -4.07 -13.96 16.96
N CYS A 404 -4.26 -13.26 15.84
CA CYS A 404 -3.94 -13.78 14.52
C CYS A 404 -2.42 -13.83 14.30
N ILE A 405 -1.90 -14.95 13.83
CA ILE A 405 -0.59 -15.09 13.20
C ILE A 405 -0.72 -14.78 11.71
N GLY A 406 -1.80 -15.22 11.07
CA GLY A 406 -2.03 -15.04 9.65
C GLY A 406 -3.41 -14.51 9.28
N THR A 407 -3.50 -13.96 8.06
CA THR A 407 -4.75 -13.36 7.56
C THR A 407 -5.77 -14.42 7.17
N SER A 408 -7.05 -14.07 7.31
CA SER A 408 -8.18 -14.96 7.02
C SER A 408 -9.20 -14.30 6.09
N ARG A 409 -9.93 -15.11 5.32
CA ARG A 409 -11.08 -14.72 4.47
C ARG A 409 -12.26 -15.62 4.80
N HIS A 410 -13.35 -15.08 5.35
CA HIS A 410 -14.49 -15.85 5.88
C HIS A 410 -14.10 -16.99 6.83
N GLY A 411 -12.99 -16.81 7.56
CA GLY A 411 -12.33 -17.88 8.33
C GLY A 411 -12.41 -17.72 9.84
N ILE A 412 -12.47 -16.48 10.34
CA ILE A 412 -12.49 -16.20 11.78
C ILE A 412 -13.89 -16.43 12.31
N THR A 413 -14.03 -17.43 13.17
CA THR A 413 -15.26 -17.67 13.92
C THR A 413 -14.93 -18.24 15.28
N LEU A 414 -15.58 -17.72 16.32
CA LEU A 414 -15.44 -18.23 17.69
C LEU A 414 -16.04 -19.63 17.86
N ARG A 415 -16.75 -20.12 16.85
CA ARG A 415 -17.34 -21.45 16.80
C ARG A 415 -16.37 -22.52 16.30
N ASP A 416 -15.22 -22.14 15.74
CA ASP A 416 -14.19 -23.08 15.31
C ASP A 416 -13.40 -23.60 16.52
N PRO A 417 -13.61 -24.85 16.97
CA PRO A 417 -12.95 -25.39 18.15
C PRO A 417 -11.44 -25.56 17.94
N GLU A 418 -11.00 -25.74 16.69
CA GLU A 418 -9.59 -25.90 16.33
C GLU A 418 -8.88 -24.55 16.21
N ARG A 419 -9.64 -23.45 16.13
CA ARG A 419 -9.14 -22.08 15.97
C ARG A 419 -8.15 -21.94 14.82
N ARG A 420 -8.41 -22.60 13.68
CA ARG A 420 -7.52 -22.58 12.49
C ARG A 420 -7.28 -21.18 11.94
N TRP A 421 -8.20 -20.26 12.25
CA TRP A 421 -8.08 -18.84 11.91
C TRP A 421 -6.90 -18.13 12.59
N VAL A 422 -6.35 -18.68 13.69
CA VAL A 422 -5.13 -18.14 14.33
C VAL A 422 -3.97 -18.17 13.34
N ASP A 423 -3.74 -19.30 12.67
CA ASP A 423 -2.70 -19.42 11.63
C ASP A 423 -3.07 -18.73 10.30
N GLY A 424 -4.32 -18.26 10.21
CA GLY A 424 -4.95 -17.69 9.02
C GLY A 424 -5.63 -18.76 8.16
N TYR A 425 -6.91 -18.58 7.87
CA TYR A 425 -7.69 -19.52 7.06
C TYR A 425 -8.56 -18.78 6.03
N SER A 426 -8.47 -19.19 4.78
CA SER A 426 -9.21 -18.60 3.66
C SER A 426 -10.22 -19.59 3.08
N ASN A 427 -11.50 -19.24 3.16
CA ASN A 427 -12.59 -20.00 2.54
C ASN A 427 -12.99 -19.37 1.19
N ALA A 428 -12.40 -19.87 0.11
CA ALA A 428 -12.62 -19.35 -1.24
C ALA A 428 -14.08 -19.49 -1.71
N GLU A 429 -14.77 -20.57 -1.34
CA GLU A 429 -16.15 -20.81 -1.75
C GLU A 429 -17.10 -19.76 -1.18
N LYS A 430 -16.94 -19.38 0.10
CA LYS A 430 -17.74 -18.32 0.72
C LYS A 430 -17.45 -16.94 0.12
N VAL A 431 -16.20 -16.68 -0.29
CA VAL A 431 -15.85 -15.46 -1.01
C VAL A 431 -16.56 -15.43 -2.36
N ASP A 432 -16.49 -16.53 -3.12
CA ASP A 432 -17.18 -16.65 -4.40
C ASP A 432 -18.70 -16.49 -4.24
N GLU A 433 -19.31 -17.13 -3.25
CA GLU A 433 -20.73 -16.97 -2.92
C GLU A 433 -21.10 -15.52 -2.60
N SER A 434 -20.25 -14.80 -1.86
CA SER A 434 -20.50 -13.40 -1.48
C SER A 434 -20.37 -12.44 -2.67
N LEU A 435 -19.39 -12.68 -3.55
CA LEU A 435 -19.23 -11.92 -4.80
C LEU A 435 -20.34 -12.22 -5.80
N GLN A 436 -20.78 -13.48 -5.88
CA GLN A 436 -21.76 -13.94 -6.86
C GLN A 436 -23.21 -13.71 -6.45
N GLY A 437 -23.45 -13.70 -5.14
CA GLY A 437 -24.74 -13.95 -4.57
C GLY A 437 -25.14 -15.41 -4.57
N VAL A 438 -26.04 -15.77 -3.66
CA VAL A 438 -26.62 -17.12 -3.59
C VAL A 438 -27.56 -17.39 -4.77
N HIS A 439 -28.19 -16.35 -5.32
CA HIS A 439 -28.88 -16.43 -6.59
C HIS A 439 -27.97 -15.86 -7.69
N LYS A 440 -27.31 -16.76 -8.45
CA LYS A 440 -26.34 -16.40 -9.51
C LYS A 440 -26.87 -15.39 -10.54
N GLN A 441 -28.19 -15.25 -10.68
CA GLN A 441 -28.83 -14.31 -11.60
C GLN A 441 -29.09 -12.91 -11.01
N LEU A 442 -29.06 -12.68 -9.68
CA LEU A 442 -29.50 -11.38 -9.10
C LEU A 442 -28.32 -10.55 -8.56
N SER A 443 -27.53 -11.05 -7.61
CA SER A 443 -26.52 -10.24 -6.91
C SER A 443 -25.29 -9.91 -7.76
N ASN A 444 -24.83 -10.87 -8.56
CA ASN A 444 -23.78 -10.68 -9.56
C ASN A 444 -24.10 -9.54 -10.54
N LEU A 445 -25.38 -9.38 -10.85
CA LEU A 445 -25.81 -8.34 -11.79
C LEU A 445 -25.69 -6.97 -11.15
N THR A 446 -25.95 -6.80 -9.85
CA THR A 446 -25.85 -5.49 -9.20
C THR A 446 -24.40 -4.97 -9.17
N LEU A 447 -23.42 -5.81 -8.81
CA LEU A 447 -22.01 -5.40 -8.78
C LEU A 447 -21.49 -5.03 -10.18
N LYS A 448 -21.79 -5.89 -11.17
CA LYS A 448 -21.40 -5.67 -12.56
C LYS A 448 -22.11 -4.45 -13.18
N ASP A 449 -23.40 -4.26 -12.88
CA ASP A 449 -24.19 -3.10 -13.34
C ASP A 449 -23.71 -1.81 -12.70
N ALA A 450 -23.34 -1.83 -11.42
CA ALA A 450 -22.74 -0.69 -10.75
C ALA A 450 -21.43 -0.26 -11.43
N VAL A 451 -20.52 -1.20 -11.76
CA VAL A 451 -19.29 -0.88 -12.49
C VAL A 451 -19.58 -0.38 -13.91
N PHE A 452 -20.52 -1.00 -14.61
CA PHE A 452 -20.95 -0.56 -15.93
C PHE A 452 -21.45 0.89 -15.93
N ARG A 453 -22.38 1.22 -15.02
CA ARG A 453 -22.92 2.56 -14.85
C ARG A 453 -21.84 3.56 -14.49
N LEU A 454 -21.01 3.23 -13.49
CA LEU A 454 -19.93 4.11 -13.02
C LEU A 454 -18.99 4.54 -14.15
N LEU A 455 -18.70 3.64 -15.10
CA LEU A 455 -17.80 3.90 -16.23
C LEU A 455 -18.50 4.47 -17.48
N THR A 456 -19.83 4.52 -17.52
CA THR A 456 -20.56 5.04 -18.69
C THR A 456 -20.43 6.57 -18.79
N HIS A 457 -20.12 7.07 -19.99
CA HIS A 457 -19.76 8.46 -20.32
C HIS A 457 -20.64 9.56 -19.70
N ASP A 458 -21.93 9.31 -19.48
CA ASP A 458 -22.91 10.31 -19.02
C ASP A 458 -23.52 10.00 -17.63
N TYR A 459 -23.00 9.01 -16.89
CA TYR A 459 -23.56 8.66 -15.57
C TYR A 459 -22.91 9.46 -14.43
N THR A 460 -21.69 9.10 -14.02
CA THR A 460 -20.95 9.76 -12.93
C THR A 460 -19.80 10.57 -13.51
N THR A 461 -20.09 11.76 -14.07
CA THR A 461 -19.12 12.56 -14.85
C THR A 461 -18.21 13.45 -14.02
N LYS A 462 -18.61 13.83 -12.79
CA LYS A 462 -17.79 14.65 -11.90
C LYS A 462 -16.85 13.77 -11.09
N TYR A 463 -15.56 14.09 -11.10
CA TYR A 463 -14.55 13.35 -10.33
C TYR A 463 -14.92 13.20 -8.86
N VAL A 464 -15.40 14.26 -8.20
CA VAL A 464 -15.77 14.20 -6.77
C VAL A 464 -16.97 13.29 -6.48
N HIS A 465 -17.83 13.02 -7.48
CA HIS A 465 -18.90 12.03 -7.39
C HIS A 465 -18.39 10.63 -7.65
N PHE A 466 -17.52 10.48 -8.65
CA PHE A 466 -16.89 9.21 -8.99
C PHE A 466 -16.00 8.69 -7.86
N ALA A 467 -15.18 9.56 -7.28
CA ALA A 467 -14.04 9.16 -6.46
C ALA A 467 -14.42 8.59 -5.11
N SER A 468 -15.45 9.12 -4.45
CA SER A 468 -15.65 8.88 -3.02
C SER A 468 -17.11 8.85 -2.60
N THR A 469 -17.34 8.11 -1.53
CA THR A 469 -18.58 8.12 -0.75
C THR A 469 -18.84 9.46 -0.06
N LYS A 470 -17.89 10.39 0.04
CA LYS A 470 -18.10 11.68 0.73
C LYS A 470 -19.34 12.41 0.21
N HIS A 471 -20.28 12.67 1.11
CA HIS A 471 -21.48 13.45 0.83
C HIS A 471 -21.30 14.89 1.35
N ASP A 472 -21.46 15.86 0.45
CA ASP A 472 -21.39 17.29 0.76
C ASP A 472 -22.66 17.96 0.21
N PRO A 473 -23.64 18.29 1.07
CA PRO A 473 -24.92 18.84 0.65
C PRO A 473 -24.81 20.28 0.11
N GLU A 474 -23.90 21.10 0.66
CA GLU A 474 -23.82 22.54 0.33
C GLU A 474 -23.20 22.81 -1.05
N SER A 475 -22.25 21.97 -1.49
CA SER A 475 -21.52 22.24 -2.73
C SER A 475 -22.18 21.70 -4.00
N LEU A 476 -23.04 20.67 -3.90
CA LEU A 476 -23.48 19.87 -5.04
C LEU A 476 -24.97 20.01 -5.44
N GLU A 477 -25.88 20.34 -4.53
CA GLU A 477 -27.32 20.47 -4.86
C GLU A 477 -27.63 21.65 -5.80
N ASN A 478 -26.82 22.71 -5.76
CA ASN A 478 -26.97 23.89 -6.61
C ASN A 478 -26.20 23.80 -7.94
N ALA A 479 -25.75 22.61 -8.38
CA ALA A 479 -25.03 22.46 -9.65
C ALA A 479 -26.01 21.99 -10.76
N PRO A 480 -26.01 22.61 -11.95
CA PRO A 480 -26.80 22.10 -13.07
C PRO A 480 -26.33 20.69 -13.46
N GLY A 481 -27.27 19.73 -13.52
CA GLY A 481 -27.05 18.31 -13.81
C GLY A 481 -27.79 17.40 -12.83
N ASP A 482 -28.16 16.19 -13.26
CA ASP A 482 -28.95 15.23 -12.47
C ASP A 482 -28.18 14.76 -11.22
N THR A 483 -28.70 15.12 -10.04
CA THR A 483 -28.10 14.82 -8.73
C THR A 483 -28.20 13.34 -8.38
N ALA A 484 -29.15 12.59 -8.95
CA ALA A 484 -29.42 11.21 -8.55
C ALA A 484 -28.32 10.24 -9.00
N LYS A 485 -27.72 10.47 -10.17
CA LYS A 485 -26.60 9.64 -10.72
C LYS A 485 -25.32 9.79 -9.89
N GLY A 486 -25.13 10.95 -9.27
CA GLY A 486 -23.93 11.31 -8.50
C GLY A 486 -23.74 10.55 -7.18
N TYR A 487 -24.63 9.63 -6.83
CA TYR A 487 -24.54 8.80 -5.63
C TYR A 487 -23.72 7.51 -5.85
N LEU A 488 -23.68 7.00 -7.08
CA LEU A 488 -22.86 5.85 -7.44
C LEU A 488 -21.40 6.28 -7.59
N ASN A 489 -20.52 5.65 -6.81
CA ASN A 489 -19.12 6.03 -6.69
C ASN A 489 -18.21 4.80 -6.53
N LEU A 490 -16.95 4.97 -6.92
CA LEU A 490 -15.90 3.95 -6.90
C LEU A 490 -15.68 3.39 -5.49
N GLU A 491 -15.60 4.26 -4.49
CA GLU A 491 -15.31 3.89 -3.10
C GLU A 491 -16.41 3.00 -2.50
N HIS A 492 -17.68 3.28 -2.80
CA HIS A 492 -18.78 2.43 -2.34
C HIS A 492 -18.68 1.01 -2.91
N ILE A 493 -18.39 0.87 -4.21
CA ILE A 493 -18.24 -0.44 -4.83
C ILE A 493 -17.03 -1.17 -4.23
N HIS A 494 -15.92 -0.45 -4.03
CA HIS A 494 -14.75 -0.94 -3.30
C HIS A 494 -15.10 -1.47 -1.89
N ASN A 495 -15.85 -0.71 -1.10
CA ASN A 495 -16.24 -1.10 0.26
C ASN A 495 -17.00 -2.43 0.25
N ASN A 496 -17.93 -2.61 -0.67
CA ASN A 496 -18.67 -3.86 -0.77
C ASN A 496 -17.76 -5.05 -1.09
N VAL A 497 -16.76 -4.88 -1.98
CA VAL A 497 -15.81 -5.96 -2.31
C VAL A 497 -14.93 -6.33 -1.12
N HIS A 498 -14.51 -5.35 -0.30
CA HIS A 498 -13.86 -5.62 0.99
C HIS A 498 -14.71 -6.52 1.88
N ASN A 499 -16.00 -6.20 2.02
CA ASN A 499 -16.92 -7.05 2.77
C ASN A 499 -17.08 -8.44 2.15
N PHE A 500 -17.31 -8.53 0.83
CA PHE A 500 -17.52 -9.81 0.14
C PHE A 500 -16.31 -10.75 0.29
N VAL A 501 -15.09 -10.21 0.34
CA VAL A 501 -13.87 -10.99 0.52
C VAL A 501 -13.60 -11.31 1.99
N GLY A 502 -13.77 -10.35 2.89
CA GLY A 502 -13.49 -10.55 4.30
C GLY A 502 -14.52 -11.45 4.98
N GLY A 503 -15.80 -11.19 4.72
CA GLY A 503 -16.90 -11.58 5.59
C GLY A 503 -16.92 -10.71 6.85
N ASP A 504 -18.07 -10.16 7.21
CA ASP A 504 -18.24 -9.18 8.29
C ASP A 504 -18.92 -9.74 9.55
N THR A 505 -19.40 -10.99 9.55
CA THR A 505 -20.06 -11.59 10.72
C THR A 505 -19.38 -12.85 11.29
N ASP A 506 -19.40 -13.00 12.62
CA ASP A 506 -18.90 -14.21 13.31
C ASP A 506 -19.68 -15.48 12.90
N ARG A 507 -20.95 -15.33 12.50
CA ARG A 507 -21.80 -16.43 12.03
C ARG A 507 -21.38 -16.97 10.67
N SER A 508 -21.07 -16.08 9.72
CA SER A 508 -20.62 -16.47 8.38
C SER A 508 -19.12 -16.74 8.32
N GLY A 509 -18.37 -16.28 9.32
CA GLY A 509 -16.91 -16.22 9.34
C GLY A 509 -16.46 -14.82 8.91
N ARG A 510 -15.57 -14.22 9.70
CA ARG A 510 -14.95 -12.92 9.42
C ARG A 510 -13.56 -13.06 8.81
N GLY A 511 -12.99 -11.97 8.32
CA GLY A 511 -11.69 -11.95 7.68
C GLY A 511 -11.03 -10.58 7.69
N HIS A 512 -9.77 -10.48 7.30
CA HIS A 512 -9.05 -9.21 7.45
C HIS A 512 -9.55 -8.15 6.47
N MET A 513 -9.99 -8.56 5.28
CA MET A 513 -10.47 -7.66 4.22
C MET A 513 -11.71 -6.83 4.58
N TYR A 514 -12.53 -7.16 5.60
CA TYR A 514 -13.65 -6.26 5.96
C TYR A 514 -13.24 -5.12 6.91
N SER A 515 -12.10 -5.23 7.60
CA SER A 515 -11.66 -4.20 8.54
C SER A 515 -10.69 -3.23 7.86
N VAL A 516 -10.98 -1.93 7.91
CA VAL A 516 -10.09 -0.90 7.36
C VAL A 516 -8.70 -1.00 7.98
N ALA A 517 -8.62 -1.27 9.28
CA ALA A 517 -7.35 -1.29 9.99
C ALA A 517 -6.47 -2.49 9.61
N MET A 518 -7.06 -3.57 9.08
CA MET A 518 -6.40 -4.86 8.82
C MET A 518 -6.38 -5.31 7.36
N ALA A 519 -7.19 -4.73 6.48
CA ALA A 519 -7.41 -5.24 5.13
C ALA A 519 -6.12 -5.37 4.30
N ALA A 520 -5.21 -4.39 4.41
CA ALA A 520 -3.96 -4.37 3.65
C ALA A 520 -2.98 -5.49 3.99
N PHE A 521 -3.16 -6.18 5.13
CA PHE A 521 -2.35 -7.36 5.44
C PHE A 521 -2.71 -8.55 4.54
N ASP A 522 -3.95 -8.67 4.04
CA ASP A 522 -4.32 -9.78 3.17
C ASP A 522 -3.74 -9.57 1.75
N PRO A 523 -2.99 -10.53 1.19
CA PRO A 523 -2.39 -10.37 -0.15
C PRO A 523 -3.38 -10.08 -1.29
N VAL A 524 -4.66 -10.42 -1.16
CA VAL A 524 -5.67 -10.11 -2.18
C VAL A 524 -6.02 -8.61 -2.23
N PHE A 525 -5.73 -7.86 -1.17
CA PHE A 525 -5.89 -6.40 -1.11
C PHE A 525 -5.21 -5.70 -2.29
N TRP A 526 -3.97 -6.11 -2.58
CA TRP A 526 -3.16 -5.50 -3.64
C TRP A 526 -3.75 -5.76 -5.03
N LEU A 527 -4.30 -6.94 -5.27
CA LEU A 527 -4.98 -7.27 -6.53
C LEU A 527 -6.30 -6.50 -6.69
N HIS A 528 -7.03 -6.35 -5.57
CA HIS A 528 -8.27 -5.59 -5.51
C HIS A 528 -8.03 -4.10 -5.81
N HIS A 529 -7.08 -3.47 -5.10
CA HIS A 529 -6.75 -2.05 -5.30
C HIS A 529 -6.05 -1.76 -6.62
N CYS A 530 -5.35 -2.73 -7.20
CA CYS A 530 -4.87 -2.63 -8.58
C CYS A 530 -6.03 -2.56 -9.59
N ASN A 531 -7.17 -3.22 -9.31
CA ASN A 531 -8.39 -3.04 -10.12
C ASN A 531 -9.11 -1.72 -9.82
N ILE A 532 -9.12 -1.24 -8.58
CA ILE A 532 -9.65 0.11 -8.27
C ILE A 532 -8.88 1.19 -9.05
N ASP A 533 -7.55 1.06 -9.10
CA ASP A 533 -6.69 1.91 -9.90
C ASP A 533 -7.00 1.83 -11.42
N ARG A 534 -7.26 0.62 -11.91
CA ARG A 534 -7.71 0.37 -13.29
C ARG A 534 -9.06 1.02 -13.59
N LEU A 535 -10.02 0.95 -12.68
CA LEU A 535 -11.34 1.57 -12.83
C LEU A 535 -11.22 3.11 -12.84
N LEU A 536 -10.32 3.69 -12.05
CA LEU A 536 -9.96 5.11 -12.16
C LEU A 536 -9.44 5.44 -13.56
N HIS A 537 -8.51 4.63 -14.09
CA HIS A 537 -7.98 4.85 -15.44
C HIS A 537 -9.07 4.78 -16.53
N LEU A 538 -9.91 3.74 -16.53
CA LEU A 538 -11.03 3.62 -17.48
C LEU A 538 -12.01 4.79 -17.39
N TRP A 539 -12.28 5.27 -16.18
CA TRP A 539 -13.12 6.44 -15.97
C TRP A 539 -12.45 7.70 -16.53
N GLN A 540 -11.15 7.90 -16.30
CA GLN A 540 -10.38 9.02 -16.86
C GLN A 540 -10.39 8.97 -18.40
N CYS A 541 -10.30 7.79 -19.00
CA CYS A 541 -10.41 7.62 -20.45
C CYS A 541 -11.78 8.05 -20.98
N SER A 542 -12.85 7.71 -20.26
CA SER A 542 -14.22 8.09 -20.65
C SER A 542 -14.54 9.55 -20.32
N ASN A 543 -13.75 10.19 -19.44
CA ASN A 543 -13.97 11.54 -18.90
C ASN A 543 -12.66 12.36 -18.83
N PRO A 544 -11.90 12.53 -19.92
CA PRO A 544 -10.53 13.05 -19.89
C PRO A 544 -10.42 14.48 -19.35
N GLY A 545 -11.47 15.28 -19.53
CA GLY A 545 -11.56 16.65 -19.03
C GLY A 545 -11.95 16.79 -17.55
N ASN A 546 -12.43 15.73 -16.89
CA ASN A 546 -13.02 15.85 -15.54
C ASN A 546 -12.00 15.48 -14.45
N TRP A 547 -11.34 16.48 -13.85
CA TRP A 547 -10.37 16.25 -12.78
C TRP A 547 -10.48 17.30 -11.67
N PHE A 548 -11.01 16.90 -10.50
CA PHE A 548 -11.19 17.78 -9.33
C PHE A 548 -11.88 19.13 -9.62
N HIS A 549 -12.72 19.22 -10.65
CA HIS A 549 -13.45 20.45 -10.97
C HIS A 549 -14.41 20.82 -9.83
N GLN A 550 -14.24 22.02 -9.30
CA GLN A 550 -15.01 22.60 -8.21
C GLN A 550 -15.53 23.99 -8.60
N LYS A 551 -16.48 24.52 -7.85
CA LYS A 551 -16.99 25.89 -8.09
C LYS A 551 -15.85 26.90 -7.85
N PRO A 552 -15.73 27.96 -8.69
CA PRO A 552 -14.77 29.03 -8.43
C PRO A 552 -14.94 29.62 -7.02
N GLY A 553 -13.83 29.78 -6.29
CA GLY A 553 -13.83 30.31 -4.92
C GLY A 553 -14.13 29.28 -3.82
N GLN A 554 -14.47 28.03 -4.18
CA GLN A 554 -14.63 26.95 -3.21
C GLN A 554 -13.25 26.46 -2.74
N GLN A 555 -12.98 26.54 -1.43
CA GLN A 555 -11.85 25.84 -0.83
C GLN A 555 -12.33 24.48 -0.35
N VAL A 556 -11.74 23.42 -0.89
CA VAL A 556 -11.98 22.05 -0.43
C VAL A 556 -10.69 21.49 0.14
N GLU A 557 -10.79 20.93 1.34
CA GLU A 557 -9.67 20.34 2.07
C GLU A 557 -8.96 19.23 1.25
N ASP A 558 -9.74 18.42 0.54
CA ASP A 558 -9.29 17.36 -0.35
C ASP A 558 -8.96 17.88 -1.78
N SER A 559 -8.11 18.89 -1.89
CA SER A 559 -7.67 19.44 -3.19
C SER A 559 -6.64 18.53 -3.89
N PRO A 560 -6.51 18.57 -5.23
CA PRO A 560 -5.57 17.72 -5.95
C PRO A 560 -4.09 18.06 -5.71
N GLN A 561 -3.80 19.19 -5.06
CA GLN A 561 -2.46 19.60 -4.62
C GLN A 561 -2.14 19.12 -3.21
N ARG A 562 -3.11 18.54 -2.49
CA ARG A 562 -2.89 18.03 -1.14
C ARG A 562 -1.91 16.86 -1.17
N ASP A 563 -0.98 16.89 -0.23
CA ASP A 563 0.00 15.82 -0.03
C ASP A 563 -0.70 14.47 0.20
N LEU A 564 -0.31 13.47 -0.59
CA LEU A 564 -0.64 12.07 -0.41
C LEU A 564 0.36 11.46 0.59
N VAL A 565 0.35 11.97 1.82
CA VAL A 565 1.16 11.43 2.92
C VAL A 565 0.84 9.94 3.10
N PRO A 566 1.85 9.06 3.30
CA PRO A 566 3.27 9.33 3.56
C PRO A 566 4.20 9.17 2.33
N PHE A 567 3.67 9.32 1.12
CA PHE A 567 4.37 8.97 -0.11
C PHE A 567 5.30 10.09 -0.59
N HIS A 568 6.59 9.98 -0.27
CA HIS A 568 7.61 10.90 -0.74
C HIS A 568 7.96 10.63 -2.22
N SER A 569 8.11 11.70 -3.00
CA SER A 569 8.57 11.68 -4.39
C SER A 569 10.08 11.88 -4.52
N SER A 570 10.74 12.38 -3.48
CA SER A 570 12.19 12.54 -3.39
C SER A 570 12.71 12.15 -2.00
N VAL A 571 14.02 12.25 -1.78
CA VAL A 571 14.63 12.02 -0.46
C VAL A 571 14.37 13.18 0.52
N GLU A 572 13.81 14.30 0.05
CA GLU A 572 13.50 15.46 0.87
C GLU A 572 12.18 15.25 1.64
N VAL A 573 12.21 15.50 2.95
CA VAL A 573 11.11 15.24 3.92
C VAL A 573 9.78 15.96 3.58
N LYS A 574 9.80 16.96 2.70
CA LYS A 574 8.61 17.76 2.35
C LYS A 574 8.05 17.43 0.97
N ASP A 575 8.74 16.61 0.18
CA ASP A 575 8.39 16.37 -1.21
C ASP A 575 7.43 15.19 -1.31
N PHE A 576 6.15 15.40 -1.02
CA PHE A 576 5.11 14.38 -1.18
C PHE A 576 4.54 14.34 -2.59
N TYR A 577 4.09 13.16 -3.03
CA TYR A 577 3.17 13.07 -4.16
C TYR A 577 1.87 13.82 -3.85
N ASN A 578 1.24 14.35 -4.90
CA ASN A 578 -0.14 14.84 -4.87
C ASN A 578 -0.95 14.19 -6.00
N SER A 579 -2.27 14.39 -6.03
CA SER A 579 -3.15 13.78 -7.04
C SER A 579 -2.77 14.13 -8.47
N ASN A 580 -2.28 15.36 -8.73
CA ASN A 580 -1.85 15.76 -10.08
C ASN A 580 -0.61 14.99 -10.54
N MET A 581 0.34 14.73 -9.65
CA MET A 581 1.57 13.98 -9.96
C MET A 581 1.30 12.51 -10.29
N VAL A 582 0.21 11.93 -9.79
CA VAL A 582 -0.18 10.53 -10.05
C VAL A 582 -1.37 10.39 -11.01
N ARG A 583 -1.75 11.46 -11.71
CA ARG A 583 -2.93 11.45 -12.58
C ARG A 583 -2.78 10.50 -13.77
N HIS A 584 -1.60 10.45 -14.38
CA HIS A 584 -1.34 9.79 -15.65
C HIS A 584 -0.44 8.57 -15.43
N VAL A 585 -0.88 7.38 -15.85
CA VAL A 585 -0.22 6.10 -15.52
C VAL A 585 1.06 5.87 -16.32
N ASP A 586 1.13 6.38 -17.55
CA ASP A 586 2.30 6.40 -18.41
C ASP A 586 3.46 7.20 -17.79
N ALA A 587 3.16 8.34 -17.15
CA ALA A 587 4.13 9.10 -16.37
C ALA A 587 4.65 8.33 -15.13
N LEU A 588 3.97 7.25 -14.74
CA LEU A 588 4.35 6.35 -13.67
C LEU A 588 4.91 5.01 -14.20
N ASN A 589 5.28 4.94 -15.48
CA ASN A 589 5.92 3.79 -16.14
C ASN A 589 5.14 2.46 -16.04
N TYR A 590 3.81 2.53 -16.01
CA TYR A 590 2.95 1.37 -16.19
C TYR A 590 1.74 1.72 -17.05
N THR A 591 1.13 0.70 -17.62
CA THR A 591 -0.14 0.83 -18.36
C THR A 591 -1.04 -0.38 -18.08
N TYR A 592 -2.07 -0.61 -18.90
CA TYR A 592 -2.93 -1.79 -18.79
C TYR A 592 -2.96 -2.59 -20.09
N ASP A 593 -3.35 -3.85 -19.98
CA ASP A 593 -3.35 -4.83 -21.07
C ASP A 593 -4.43 -4.63 -22.15
N TYR A 594 -5.27 -3.61 -22.00
CA TYR A 594 -6.36 -3.29 -22.93
C TYR A 594 -6.12 -2.01 -23.75
N MET A 595 -4.95 -1.36 -23.64
CA MET A 595 -4.73 -0.07 -24.31
C MET A 595 -4.98 -0.13 -25.81
N ASP A 596 -4.52 -1.18 -26.49
CA ASP A 596 -4.73 -1.38 -27.93
C ASP A 596 -6.23 -1.49 -28.31
N GLU A 597 -7.11 -1.88 -27.37
CA GLU A 597 -8.56 -1.93 -27.59
C GLU A 597 -9.19 -0.54 -27.54
N ILE A 598 -8.53 0.46 -26.93
CA ILE A 598 -9.09 1.80 -26.67
C ILE A 598 -8.34 2.95 -27.34
N THR A 599 -7.15 2.72 -27.89
CA THR A 599 -6.35 3.72 -28.62
C THR A 599 -6.37 3.52 -30.13
N ASP A 600 -5.88 4.49 -30.90
CA ASP A 600 -5.54 4.30 -32.31
C ASP A 600 -4.13 3.71 -32.50
N ASP A 601 -3.68 3.62 -33.76
CA ASP A 601 -2.38 3.07 -34.13
C ASP A 601 -1.19 3.92 -33.65
N PHE A 602 -1.45 5.16 -33.21
CA PHE A 602 -0.46 6.08 -32.65
C PHE A 602 -0.45 6.08 -31.11
N GLY A 603 -1.38 5.35 -30.49
CA GLY A 603 -1.56 5.32 -29.04
C GLY A 603 -2.46 6.43 -28.50
N ASP A 604 -3.11 7.22 -29.38
CA ASP A 604 -4.04 8.25 -28.96
C ASP A 604 -5.37 7.63 -28.53
N LEU A 605 -5.89 8.08 -27.38
CA LEU A 605 -7.14 7.56 -26.82
C LEU A 605 -8.34 7.88 -27.72
N ILE A 606 -9.14 6.86 -28.04
CA ILE A 606 -10.42 7.02 -28.74
C ILE A 606 -11.57 6.76 -27.74
N PRO A 607 -12.35 7.79 -27.33
CA PRO A 607 -13.47 7.63 -26.41
C PRO A 607 -14.49 6.57 -26.86
N GLU A 608 -14.84 6.52 -28.15
CA GLU A 608 -15.78 5.54 -28.70
C GLU A 608 -15.29 4.09 -28.52
N LYS A 609 -13.98 3.85 -28.68
CA LYS A 609 -13.39 2.53 -28.44
C LYS A 609 -13.41 2.17 -26.96
N SER A 610 -13.18 3.15 -26.07
CA SER A 610 -13.32 2.96 -24.62
C SER A 610 -14.73 2.51 -24.24
N HIS A 611 -15.76 3.13 -24.82
CA HIS A 611 -17.15 2.72 -24.59
C HIS A 611 -17.44 1.29 -25.07
N VAL A 612 -16.94 0.92 -26.25
CA VAL A 612 -17.07 -0.44 -26.78
C VAL A 612 -16.42 -1.47 -25.84
N TYR A 613 -15.23 -1.16 -25.33
CA TYR A 613 -14.51 -2.02 -24.38
C TYR A 613 -15.30 -2.21 -23.08
N ILE A 614 -15.82 -1.11 -22.50
CA ILE A 614 -16.66 -1.13 -21.28
C ILE A 614 -17.94 -1.93 -21.52
N ASN A 615 -18.65 -1.69 -22.63
CA ASN A 615 -19.86 -2.41 -23.03
C ASN A 615 -19.60 -3.92 -23.15
N LYS A 616 -18.45 -4.31 -23.71
CA LYS A 616 -18.05 -5.72 -23.87
C LYS A 616 -17.83 -6.43 -22.54
N LEU A 617 -17.25 -5.75 -21.55
CA LEU A 617 -16.95 -6.34 -20.25
C LEU A 617 -18.14 -6.32 -19.29
N TYR A 618 -18.75 -5.15 -19.11
CA TYR A 618 -19.67 -4.89 -18.00
C TYR A 618 -21.11 -4.66 -18.43
N GLY A 619 -21.33 -4.35 -19.71
CA GLY A 619 -22.65 -4.03 -20.24
C GLY A 619 -23.68 -5.17 -20.13
N PRO A 620 -24.94 -4.89 -20.50
CA PRO A 620 -25.96 -5.92 -20.64
C PRO A 620 -25.60 -6.95 -21.72
N PRO A 621 -26.34 -8.08 -21.82
CA PRO A 621 -26.07 -9.08 -22.85
C PRO A 621 -26.31 -8.50 -24.26
N GLU A 622 -25.76 -9.16 -25.28
CA GLU A 622 -25.66 -8.58 -26.62
C GLU A 622 -27.01 -8.31 -27.30
N ASP A 623 -28.02 -9.11 -26.99
CA ASP A 623 -29.40 -8.94 -27.45
C ASP A 623 -30.04 -7.64 -26.96
N ALA A 624 -29.66 -7.15 -25.76
CA ALA A 624 -30.09 -5.85 -25.25
C ALA A 624 -29.63 -4.69 -26.16
N TYR A 625 -28.59 -4.88 -26.96
CA TYR A 625 -28.12 -3.88 -27.94
C TYR A 625 -28.85 -3.94 -29.28
N GLY A 626 -29.66 -4.98 -29.54
CA GLY A 626 -30.38 -5.18 -30.80
C GLY A 626 -31.78 -4.59 -30.83
N SER A 627 -32.31 -4.13 -29.70
CA SER A 627 -33.65 -3.54 -29.58
C SER A 627 -33.61 -2.27 -28.72
N PRO A 628 -33.17 -1.12 -29.25
CA PRO A 628 -33.11 0.12 -28.49
C PRO A 628 -34.52 0.57 -28.11
N LYS A 629 -34.91 0.25 -26.88
CA LYS A 629 -36.14 0.71 -26.26
C LYS A 629 -35.76 1.48 -25.01
N GLN A 630 -36.49 2.54 -24.75
CA GLN A 630 -36.43 3.21 -23.47
C GLN A 630 -37.04 2.27 -22.42
N GLU A 631 -36.31 2.03 -21.34
CA GLU A 631 -36.79 1.22 -20.22
C GLU A 631 -36.74 2.02 -18.91
N LEU A 632 -37.60 1.66 -17.96
CA LEU A 632 -37.53 2.25 -16.62
C LEU A 632 -36.29 1.75 -15.88
N ASP A 633 -35.65 2.69 -15.19
CA ASP A 633 -34.39 2.50 -14.50
C ASP A 633 -34.54 2.85 -13.01
N PRO A 634 -34.99 1.91 -12.18
CA PRO A 634 -35.11 2.13 -10.74
C PRO A 634 -33.76 2.07 -10.03
N ILE A 635 -33.56 2.99 -9.08
CA ILE A 635 -32.37 3.07 -8.22
C ILE A 635 -32.76 3.40 -6.78
N ILE A 636 -31.94 2.97 -5.82
CA ILE A 636 -31.99 3.43 -4.43
C ILE A 636 -30.75 4.27 -4.15
N ASN A 637 -30.94 5.54 -3.84
CA ASN A 637 -29.89 6.42 -3.34
C ASN A 637 -29.92 6.43 -1.82
N VAL A 638 -28.72 6.43 -1.22
CA VAL A 638 -28.57 6.36 0.24
C VAL A 638 -27.57 7.41 0.70
N VAL A 639 -27.96 8.20 1.71
CA VAL A 639 -27.05 9.01 2.53
C VAL A 639 -26.99 8.38 3.91
N TYR A 640 -25.80 8.17 4.46
CA TYR A 640 -25.63 7.49 5.74
C TYR A 640 -24.45 8.05 6.53
N ASN A 641 -24.51 7.92 7.85
CA ASN A 641 -23.40 8.24 8.74
C ASN A 641 -22.45 7.05 8.89
N ARG A 642 -21.35 7.05 8.14
CA ARG A 642 -20.28 6.05 8.22
C ARG A 642 -19.75 5.83 9.66
N TYR A 643 -19.77 6.87 10.48
CA TYR A 643 -19.23 6.89 11.84
C TYR A 643 -20.30 6.72 12.92
N ALA A 644 -21.51 6.26 12.56
CA ALA A 644 -22.47 5.78 13.54
C ALA A 644 -21.84 4.65 14.39
N PHE A 645 -22.40 4.43 15.58
CA PHE A 645 -21.93 3.37 16.50
C PHE A 645 -20.42 3.45 16.79
N ASP A 646 -19.90 4.65 17.03
CA ASP A 646 -18.49 4.92 17.30
C ASP A 646 -17.54 4.37 16.21
N GLY A 647 -17.99 4.40 14.96
CA GLY A 647 -17.21 3.97 13.79
C GLY A 647 -17.21 2.46 13.55
N CYS A 648 -17.89 1.67 14.38
CA CYS A 648 -18.09 0.25 14.12
C CYS A 648 -18.82 0.06 12.78
N SER A 649 -18.29 -0.83 11.95
CA SER A 649 -18.86 -1.11 10.64
C SER A 649 -20.24 -1.76 10.75
N TYR A 650 -21.13 -1.42 9.83
CA TYR A 650 -22.47 -1.99 9.70
C TYR A 650 -22.85 -2.11 8.22
N SER A 651 -23.85 -2.92 7.93
CA SER A 651 -24.30 -3.21 6.56
C SER A 651 -25.77 -2.86 6.40
N LEU A 652 -26.12 -2.11 5.34
CA LEU A 652 -27.50 -1.95 4.88
C LEU A 652 -27.78 -2.96 3.77
N LEU A 653 -28.84 -3.75 3.94
CA LEU A 653 -29.17 -4.86 3.05
C LEU A 653 -30.57 -4.65 2.47
N PHE A 654 -30.71 -4.79 1.16
CA PHE A 654 -31.96 -4.59 0.42
C PHE A 654 -32.37 -5.89 -0.26
N PHE A 655 -33.65 -6.25 -0.13
CA PHE A 655 -34.23 -7.49 -0.61
C PHE A 655 -35.46 -7.24 -1.49
N LEU A 656 -35.68 -8.12 -2.47
CA LEU A 656 -36.92 -8.17 -3.25
C LEU A 656 -37.68 -9.48 -2.96
N GLY A 657 -38.65 -9.42 -2.06
CA GLY A 657 -39.47 -10.53 -1.59
C GLY A 657 -39.16 -10.91 -0.14
N GLU A 658 -39.70 -12.05 0.29
CA GLU A 658 -39.60 -12.53 1.68
C GLU A 658 -38.20 -12.99 2.08
N VAL A 659 -37.76 -12.64 3.29
CA VAL A 659 -36.45 -13.03 3.83
C VAL A 659 -36.55 -14.38 4.54
N GLU A 660 -35.78 -15.38 4.10
CA GLU A 660 -35.86 -16.74 4.63
C GLU A 660 -35.32 -16.81 6.07
N SER A 661 -36.16 -17.24 7.03
CA SER A 661 -35.73 -17.40 8.42
C SER A 661 -34.66 -18.48 8.57
N GLY A 662 -33.64 -18.20 9.39
CA GLY A 662 -32.52 -19.13 9.64
C GLY A 662 -31.39 -19.07 8.61
N VAL A 663 -31.57 -18.39 7.48
CA VAL A 663 -30.52 -18.14 6.49
C VAL A 663 -29.79 -16.82 6.83
N PRO A 664 -28.44 -16.80 6.91
CA PRO A 664 -27.71 -15.55 7.12
C PRO A 664 -28.09 -14.49 6.07
N TYR A 665 -28.24 -13.22 6.47
CA TYR A 665 -28.77 -12.18 5.57
C TYR A 665 -27.98 -11.99 4.28
N HIS A 666 -26.64 -12.05 4.35
CA HIS A 666 -25.76 -12.00 3.18
C HIS A 666 -25.92 -13.19 2.22
N ARG A 667 -26.62 -14.24 2.64
CA ARG A 667 -26.86 -15.47 1.87
C ARG A 667 -28.31 -15.61 1.37
N GLN A 668 -29.11 -14.57 1.54
CA GLN A 668 -30.49 -14.57 1.09
C GLN A 668 -30.55 -14.52 -0.44
N LYS A 669 -31.41 -15.35 -1.06
CA LYS A 669 -31.52 -15.43 -2.53
C LYS A 669 -32.09 -14.14 -3.15
N ASN A 670 -32.92 -13.46 -2.38
CA ASN A 670 -33.56 -12.20 -2.73
C ASN A 670 -32.74 -10.97 -2.34
N LEU A 671 -31.51 -11.11 -1.84
CA LEU A 671 -30.61 -9.98 -1.59
C LEU A 671 -30.18 -9.36 -2.92
N VAL A 672 -30.57 -8.11 -3.12
CA VAL A 672 -30.32 -7.36 -4.36
C VAL A 672 -29.33 -6.21 -4.21
N GLY A 673 -29.11 -5.73 -2.98
CA GLY A 673 -28.24 -4.60 -2.69
C GLY A 673 -27.58 -4.71 -1.34
N THR A 674 -26.33 -4.28 -1.26
CA THR A 674 -25.57 -4.18 -0.01
C THR A 674 -24.86 -2.83 0.01
N ILE A 675 -24.87 -2.16 1.15
CA ILE A 675 -24.03 -1.01 1.43
C ILE A 675 -23.27 -1.31 2.71
N PHE A 676 -21.96 -1.47 2.58
CA PHE A 676 -21.06 -1.66 3.71
C PHE A 676 -20.35 -0.37 4.08
N THR A 677 -20.36 -0.01 5.37
CA THR A 677 -19.82 1.27 5.82
C THR A 677 -18.30 1.32 5.97
N PHE A 678 -17.57 0.22 5.70
CA PHE A 678 -16.11 0.10 5.73
C PHE A 678 -15.40 1.19 6.54
N SER A 679 -15.46 1.03 7.86
CA SER A 679 -14.96 1.98 8.85
C SER A 679 -14.10 1.25 9.89
N THR A 680 -13.49 2.01 10.78
CA THR A 680 -12.74 1.52 11.94
C THR A 680 -13.31 2.11 13.22
N THR A 681 -13.11 1.40 14.33
CA THR A 681 -13.61 1.79 15.65
C THR A 681 -12.88 3.04 16.17
N LEU A 682 -13.62 4.03 16.66
CA LEU A 682 -13.14 5.35 17.10
C LEU A 682 -13.08 5.50 18.64
N LYS A 683 -12.69 4.45 19.35
CA LYS A 683 -12.49 4.47 20.83
C LYS A 683 -11.42 5.51 21.22
N GLN A 684 -11.44 6.00 22.47
CA GLN A 684 -10.51 7.04 22.95
C GLN A 684 -9.03 6.65 22.79
N GLY A 685 -8.19 7.59 22.35
CA GLY A 685 -6.74 7.42 22.19
C GLY A 685 -6.24 7.73 20.79
N ILE A 686 -5.06 7.20 20.42
CA ILE A 686 -4.53 7.27 19.06
C ILE A 686 -5.35 6.35 18.15
N THR A 687 -6.03 6.91 17.15
CA THR A 687 -6.75 6.16 16.11
C THR A 687 -6.61 6.85 14.74
N CYS A 688 -7.37 6.40 13.73
CA CYS A 688 -7.44 7.02 12.42
C CYS A 688 -7.79 8.51 12.50
N LYS A 689 -6.81 9.37 12.18
CA LYS A 689 -6.99 10.82 12.16
C LYS A 689 -8.09 11.25 11.18
N ASN A 690 -8.07 10.67 9.98
CA ASN A 690 -9.05 10.98 8.93
C ASN A 690 -10.48 10.66 9.37
N CYS A 691 -10.72 9.51 10.01
CA CYS A 691 -12.06 9.16 10.49
C CYS A 691 -12.52 10.04 11.66
N HIS A 692 -11.65 10.34 12.62
CA HIS A 692 -11.99 11.22 13.74
C HIS A 692 -12.33 12.65 13.30
N GLU A 693 -11.54 13.23 12.39
CA GLU A 693 -11.81 14.57 11.85
C GLU A 693 -13.17 14.61 11.14
N GLN A 694 -13.47 13.60 10.34
CA GLN A 694 -14.74 13.50 9.63
C GLN A 694 -15.94 13.26 10.57
N GLN A 695 -15.81 12.41 11.58
CA GLN A 695 -16.84 12.22 12.60
C GLN A 695 -17.13 13.54 13.35
N ARG A 696 -16.08 14.26 13.76
CA ARG A 696 -16.20 15.57 14.44
C ARG A 696 -16.91 16.59 13.55
N ASN A 697 -16.59 16.59 12.27
CA ASN A 697 -17.20 17.47 11.27
C ASN A 697 -18.57 16.97 10.76
N LYS A 698 -19.07 15.83 11.27
CA LYS A 698 -20.33 15.19 10.87
C LYS A 698 -20.42 14.94 9.36
N VAL A 699 -19.30 14.58 8.74
CA VAL A 699 -19.26 14.26 7.30
C VAL A 699 -20.05 12.98 7.05
N LEU A 700 -21.03 13.05 6.14
CA LEU A 700 -21.85 11.92 5.75
C LEU A 700 -21.25 11.20 4.53
N SER A 701 -21.76 10.01 4.26
CA SER A 701 -21.42 9.21 3.10
C SER A 701 -22.63 8.99 2.20
N ARG A 702 -22.42 8.70 0.91
CA ARG A 702 -23.43 8.37 -0.09
C ARG A 702 -23.11 7.07 -0.81
N ALA A 703 -24.16 6.40 -1.25
CA ALA A 703 -24.10 5.17 -2.04
C ALA A 703 -25.35 5.04 -2.93
N GLN A 704 -25.31 4.11 -3.87
CA GLN A 704 -26.44 3.81 -4.75
C GLN A 704 -26.54 2.31 -5.01
N VAL A 705 -27.76 1.79 -5.00
CA VAL A 705 -28.08 0.42 -5.42
C VAL A 705 -28.90 0.49 -6.72
N PRO A 706 -28.31 0.10 -7.87
CA PRO A 706 -29.07 -0.08 -9.10
C PRO A 706 -30.02 -1.28 -9.00
N LEU A 707 -31.27 -1.12 -9.44
CA LEU A 707 -32.29 -2.19 -9.38
C LEU A 707 -32.70 -2.72 -10.77
N THR A 708 -32.29 -2.06 -11.84
CA THR A 708 -32.77 -2.34 -13.20
C THR A 708 -32.57 -3.77 -13.67
N ARG A 709 -31.43 -4.39 -13.34
CA ARG A 709 -31.13 -5.76 -13.77
C ARG A 709 -31.77 -6.83 -12.88
N VAL A 710 -32.19 -6.48 -11.67
CA VAL A 710 -32.76 -7.41 -10.69
C VAL A 710 -34.28 -7.33 -10.62
N VAL A 711 -34.89 -6.23 -11.06
CA VAL A 711 -36.34 -6.07 -11.20
C VAL A 711 -36.78 -6.56 -12.58
N PRO A 712 -37.65 -7.58 -12.66
CA PRO A 712 -38.16 -8.10 -13.94
C PRO A 712 -38.84 -7.00 -14.76
N ILE A 713 -38.64 -7.03 -16.09
CA ILE A 713 -39.11 -5.96 -16.99
C ILE A 713 -40.63 -5.80 -16.95
N GLU A 714 -41.37 -6.91 -16.80
CA GLU A 714 -42.83 -6.95 -16.65
C GLU A 714 -43.34 -6.17 -15.44
N ASN A 715 -42.53 -6.06 -14.38
CA ASN A 715 -42.86 -5.32 -13.17
C ASN A 715 -42.45 -3.85 -13.24
N ARG A 716 -41.78 -3.41 -14.33
CA ARG A 716 -41.33 -2.03 -14.53
C ARG A 716 -41.71 -1.46 -15.89
N LEU A 717 -42.86 -1.88 -16.44
CA LEU A 717 -43.40 -1.34 -17.70
C LEU A 717 -43.97 0.08 -17.55
N SER A 718 -44.34 0.48 -16.34
CA SER A 718 -44.77 1.83 -15.99
C SER A 718 -44.33 2.18 -14.57
N PRO A 719 -44.20 3.48 -14.21
CA PRO A 719 -43.84 3.86 -12.85
C PRO A 719 -44.81 3.31 -11.80
N GLY A 720 -46.12 3.26 -12.10
CA GLY A 720 -47.12 2.69 -11.19
C GLY A 720 -46.96 1.18 -10.96
N MET A 721 -46.62 0.42 -12.01
CA MET A 721 -46.31 -1.02 -11.86
C MET A 721 -45.05 -1.25 -11.04
N ALA A 722 -43.99 -0.47 -11.29
CA ALA A 722 -42.76 -0.55 -10.53
C ALA A 722 -43.00 -0.23 -9.04
N MET A 723 -43.76 0.82 -8.76
CA MET A 723 -44.10 1.19 -7.39
C MET A 723 -44.94 0.14 -6.68
N GLY A 724 -45.97 -0.41 -7.34
CA GLY A 724 -46.75 -1.51 -6.77
C GLY A 724 -45.88 -2.73 -6.43
N TYR A 725 -44.94 -3.07 -7.31
CA TYR A 725 -43.98 -4.15 -7.06
C TYR A 725 -43.06 -3.85 -5.87
N PHE A 726 -42.52 -2.62 -5.75
CA PHE A 726 -41.67 -2.24 -4.63
C PHE A 726 -42.43 -2.17 -3.31
N GLU A 727 -43.66 -1.66 -3.28
CA GLU A 727 -44.49 -1.60 -2.08
C GLU A 727 -44.79 -2.99 -1.50
N GLU A 728 -44.90 -3.99 -2.37
CA GLU A 728 -45.12 -5.38 -1.98
C GLU A 728 -43.82 -6.11 -1.62
N ASN A 729 -42.74 -5.89 -2.38
CA ASN A 729 -41.56 -6.77 -2.34
C ASN A 729 -40.29 -6.12 -1.76
N LEU A 730 -40.13 -4.79 -1.80
CA LEU A 730 -38.89 -4.17 -1.34
C LEU A 730 -38.84 -4.14 0.18
N LYS A 731 -37.88 -4.86 0.74
CA LYS A 731 -37.59 -4.89 2.18
C LYS A 731 -36.14 -4.48 2.42
N TRP A 732 -35.85 -3.93 3.59
CA TRP A 732 -34.47 -3.62 3.96
C TRP A 732 -34.23 -3.75 5.47
N ILE A 733 -32.99 -4.03 5.83
CA ILE A 733 -32.51 -4.07 7.22
C ILE A 733 -31.13 -3.41 7.31
N ALA A 734 -30.77 -3.01 8.53
CA ALA A 734 -29.38 -2.74 8.87
C ALA A 734 -28.89 -3.80 9.86
N ILE A 735 -27.67 -4.29 9.69
CA ILE A 735 -27.04 -5.24 10.62
C ILE A 735 -25.69 -4.74 11.11
N ASP A 736 -25.37 -5.07 12.36
CA ASP A 736 -24.04 -4.82 12.94
C ASP A 736 -23.04 -5.92 12.58
N GLY A 737 -21.77 -5.76 13.00
CA GLY A 737 -20.72 -6.77 12.78
C GLY A 737 -21.00 -8.13 13.45
N THR A 738 -21.94 -8.24 14.39
CA THR A 738 -22.37 -9.54 14.97
C THR A 738 -23.43 -10.24 14.11
N GLY A 739 -23.96 -9.55 13.11
CA GLY A 739 -25.09 -9.99 12.28
C GLY A 739 -26.45 -9.78 12.94
N GLN A 740 -26.53 -8.95 13.98
CA GLN A 740 -27.80 -8.58 14.62
C GLN A 740 -28.43 -7.39 13.90
N VAL A 741 -29.76 -7.42 13.79
CA VAL A 741 -30.52 -6.32 13.19
C VAL A 741 -30.47 -5.12 14.13
N ILE A 742 -30.04 -3.98 13.59
CA ILE A 742 -29.98 -2.71 14.31
C ILE A 742 -31.41 -2.16 14.45
N ASP A 743 -31.74 -1.47 15.53
CA ASP A 743 -33.04 -0.77 15.61
C ASP A 743 -33.06 0.38 14.59
N ARG A 744 -34.16 0.52 13.82
CA ARG A 744 -34.35 1.63 12.87
C ARG A 744 -34.13 2.99 13.53
N GLN A 745 -34.54 3.15 14.78
CA GLN A 745 -34.43 4.42 15.53
C GLN A 745 -32.98 4.76 15.89
N ALA A 746 -32.09 3.76 15.94
CA ALA A 746 -30.68 3.96 16.21
C ALA A 746 -29.90 4.47 14.97
N LEU A 747 -30.44 4.26 13.76
CA LEU A 747 -29.89 4.75 12.50
C LEU A 747 -30.20 6.24 12.29
N LYS A 748 -29.40 7.09 12.96
CA LYS A 748 -29.43 8.54 12.79
C LYS A 748 -28.73 8.96 11.49
N ASP A 749 -29.15 10.09 10.93
CA ASP A 749 -28.56 10.69 9.72
C ASP A 749 -28.54 9.71 8.52
N LEU A 750 -29.62 8.93 8.40
CA LEU A 750 -29.86 7.99 7.30
C LEU A 750 -31.03 8.47 6.45
N GLU A 751 -30.76 8.69 5.17
CA GLU A 751 -31.76 9.01 4.14
C GLU A 751 -31.74 7.93 3.06
N LEU A 752 -32.91 7.40 2.74
CA LEU A 752 -33.13 6.46 1.65
C LEU A 752 -34.09 7.09 0.65
N THR A 753 -33.73 7.04 -0.64
CA THR A 753 -34.52 7.64 -1.71
C THR A 753 -34.67 6.64 -2.85
N LEU A 754 -35.91 6.25 -3.12
CA LEU A 754 -36.25 5.45 -4.30
C LEU A 754 -36.50 6.42 -5.45
N ALA A 755 -35.81 6.24 -6.56
CA ALA A 755 -36.01 7.05 -7.74
C ALA A 755 -36.13 6.18 -8.99
N ILE A 756 -36.99 6.61 -9.92
CA ILE A 756 -37.21 5.93 -11.19
C ILE A 756 -36.84 6.91 -12.28
N GLY A 757 -35.81 6.56 -13.05
CA GLY A 757 -35.44 7.25 -14.27
C GLY A 757 -35.73 6.37 -15.49
N THR A 758 -35.04 6.66 -16.58
CA THR A 758 -35.06 5.81 -17.78
C THR A 758 -33.65 5.55 -18.28
N ASN A 759 -33.41 4.37 -18.81
CA ASN A 759 -32.24 4.10 -19.62
C ASN A 759 -32.65 3.87 -21.08
N GLN A 760 -31.78 4.22 -22.01
CA GLN A 760 -32.00 4.01 -23.43
C GLN A 760 -30.66 3.90 -24.15
N LEU A 761 -30.57 2.94 -25.06
CA LEU A 761 -29.45 2.84 -25.98
C LEU A 761 -29.58 3.88 -27.12
N ARG A 762 -28.58 4.75 -27.32
CA ARG A 762 -28.57 5.77 -28.38
C ARG A 762 -28.21 5.15 -29.74
N ASP A 763 -29.11 5.12 -30.72
CA ASP A 763 -28.92 4.59 -32.08
C ASP A 763 -28.76 3.05 -32.23
N ASN A 764 -29.11 2.52 -33.42
CA ASN A 764 -29.00 1.10 -33.81
C ASN A 764 -27.54 0.65 -34.10
N LEU A 765 -26.56 1.14 -33.35
CA LEU A 765 -25.13 0.90 -33.59
C LEU A 765 -24.57 -0.33 -32.84
N GLY A 766 -25.45 -1.14 -32.23
CA GLY A 766 -25.06 -2.31 -31.44
C GLY A 766 -24.15 -1.91 -30.28
N ARG A 767 -23.08 -2.68 -30.02
CA ARG A 767 -22.12 -2.40 -28.93
C ARG A 767 -21.33 -1.09 -29.10
N LYS A 768 -21.37 -0.45 -30.28
CA LYS A 768 -20.79 0.88 -30.51
C LYS A 768 -21.68 2.02 -30.00
N SER A 769 -22.91 1.71 -29.60
CA SER A 769 -23.83 2.68 -29.03
C SER A 769 -23.47 3.04 -27.58
N LEU A 770 -23.89 4.24 -27.18
CA LEU A 770 -23.84 4.75 -25.82
C LEU A 770 -25.18 4.54 -25.11
N PHE A 771 -25.13 3.99 -23.90
CA PHE A 771 -26.29 4.05 -22.99
C PHE A 771 -26.48 5.46 -22.47
N GLY A 772 -27.64 6.04 -22.77
CA GLY A 772 -28.13 7.26 -22.15
C GLY A 772 -28.97 6.93 -20.92
N PHE A 773 -28.73 7.67 -19.85
CA PHE A 773 -29.58 7.65 -18.66
C PHE A 773 -30.28 8.99 -18.55
N GLY A 774 -31.62 8.95 -18.61
CA GLY A 774 -32.50 10.10 -18.46
C GLY A 774 -32.56 10.62 -17.03
N ASP A 775 -33.42 11.59 -16.80
CA ASP A 775 -33.61 12.20 -15.49
C ASP A 775 -34.34 11.25 -14.53
N TYR A 776 -33.96 11.30 -13.25
CA TYR A 776 -34.60 10.50 -12.21
C TYR A 776 -35.68 11.30 -11.47
N VAL A 777 -36.82 10.66 -11.25
CA VAL A 777 -37.91 11.21 -10.43
C VAL A 777 -38.00 10.46 -9.11
N HIS A 778 -37.90 11.20 -8.01
CA HIS A 778 -38.09 10.65 -6.67
C HIS A 778 -39.50 10.10 -6.50
N GLN A 779 -39.61 8.91 -5.90
CA GLN A 779 -40.86 8.26 -5.63
C GLN A 779 -41.17 8.31 -4.13
N ALA A 780 -42.43 8.55 -3.78
CA ALA A 780 -42.88 8.41 -2.42
C ALA A 780 -42.88 6.91 -2.06
N PHE A 781 -42.09 6.52 -1.06
CA PHE A 781 -41.98 5.14 -0.61
C PHE A 781 -41.88 5.09 0.93
N ASP A 782 -42.63 4.18 1.56
CA ASP A 782 -42.64 4.03 3.01
C ASP A 782 -41.47 3.15 3.48
N TRP A 783 -40.31 3.77 3.65
CA TRP A 783 -39.10 3.10 4.12
C TRP A 783 -39.21 2.54 5.54
N ASN A 784 -40.12 3.07 6.38
CA ASN A 784 -40.32 2.55 7.73
C ASN A 784 -41.13 1.26 7.69
N ARG A 785 -42.17 1.19 6.85
CA ARG A 785 -42.92 -0.05 6.61
C ARG A 785 -42.07 -1.12 5.93
N ALA A 786 -41.14 -0.71 5.07
CA ALA A 786 -40.20 -1.62 4.42
C ALA A 786 -39.06 -2.10 5.34
N TYR A 787 -38.92 -1.53 6.55
CA TYR A 787 -37.86 -1.92 7.49
C TYR A 787 -38.23 -3.15 8.31
N GLY A 788 -37.29 -4.09 8.40
CA GLY A 788 -37.43 -5.28 9.23
C GLY A 788 -37.97 -6.49 8.46
N LEU A 789 -38.21 -7.58 9.20
CA LEU A 789 -38.49 -8.91 8.65
C LEU A 789 -39.94 -9.38 8.90
N ASN A 790 -40.80 -8.47 9.37
CA ASN A 790 -42.21 -8.73 9.69
C ASN A 790 -43.15 -8.13 8.66
#